data_AF-A0A7C8KZE5-F1
#
_entry.id   AF-A0A7C8KZE5-F1
#
_cell.length_a   1.000
_cell.length_b   1.000
_cell.length_c   1.000
_cell.angle_alpha   90.00
_cell.angle_beta   90.00
_cell.angle_gamma   90.00
#
_symmetry.space_group_name_H-M   'P 1'
#
loop_
_entity.id
_entity.type
_entity.pdbx_description
1 polymer ?
#
loop_
_entity_poly.entity_id
_entity_poly.type
_entity_poly.pdbx_seq_one_letter_code
_entity_poly.pdbx_strand_id
1 'polypeptide(L)'
;MNKKVIALFTAGISLSVLTPLSPITTYAEITSEKAVEEQVEEKNQAIGQQEALQIAEAFFGEELANAQYYYEQNWYRDNIPVWNIHYEENEGENWEFYHITINATNGKVLETSYDRNVEGEEPPSYPPEVTWEEGKEKADEIINQYFSDIKGEIKLDPSTKPQKPALTDQVVHTYQYNRVIDGVPLSNNQVQININGSNELVSFNSSWDHHIELESNAVNYTTDEALSLFQEKLPVELQYNSLDRFYRPANDGSGEMILEYALNDNYPYLDATTGEWINRQGETEEHGEEIDQEAVVSEPLQPKRMIQSIMTEQEAETLAREIAGIPEEMVIDNIQYYQDDHQPATWDLTFTETTEGQENYDTYSVSISLNATTGEVYHYFVNDPQLYGDLEADEAVVGYEEAKAKAIEIIKQFAPEKADNIYYNATEYNNNNGRSKHHLFTFQRKENGIPVRGDSINVSISAIDGKLVDYYQSWQNNVTFPSFDDVISKETAFERFLERYEIDLGWEMIADDSQENKETYRKVYFLDNLHVFDQAVYLNAKTGNWHSRLTDEIVTVNPEANDIEGLLEEEALKLMIAYGAIPIDENGNIHPEQPITRGEMVKMLMLANNPDPLYYYDMGAKYANSEGSFDDVTATNEYFSYVEEAIRKGFLDQEDENFKPNELVTRMELAQLLVHALEYDQIAGYADMFQHPYQDISSEEQAGYVAIVHYLNIMSTTSDEFKPEQEVTRAQAAQIFYQYLTVRGSVD
;
A
#
# COMPACT_ATOMS: atom_id res chain seq x y z
N MET A 1 61.18 -1.98 -0.88
CA MET A 1 62.43 -2.58 -0.34
C MET A 1 62.04 -3.74 0.58
N ASN A 2 62.40 -4.97 0.20
CA ASN A 2 62.76 -6.13 1.07
C ASN A 2 62.14 -6.17 2.50
N LYS A 3 61.36 -7.17 2.93
CA LYS A 3 61.72 -8.61 3.02
C LYS A 3 60.55 -9.44 3.57
N LYS A 4 60.40 -10.67 3.06
CA LYS A 4 59.76 -11.84 3.69
C LYS A 4 60.57 -12.36 4.89
N VAL A 5 59.96 -13.16 5.76
CA VAL A 5 60.44 -14.37 6.53
C VAL A 5 59.52 -14.57 7.75
N ILE A 6 58.67 -15.60 7.86
CA ILE A 6 58.86 -17.02 8.27
C ILE A 6 59.42 -17.22 9.70
N ALA A 7 58.63 -17.84 10.59
CA ALA A 7 58.95 -18.90 11.59
C ALA A 7 57.88 -18.88 12.72
N LEU A 8 57.02 -19.87 12.95
CA LEU A 8 57.18 -21.26 13.43
C LEU A 8 57.82 -21.45 14.83
N PHE A 9 56.93 -21.76 15.79
CA PHE A 9 56.98 -22.78 16.86
C PHE A 9 57.90 -22.69 18.09
N THR A 10 57.24 -22.83 19.26
CA THR A 10 57.45 -23.77 20.41
C THR A 10 57.34 -23.05 21.77
N ALA A 11 56.39 -23.34 22.67
CA ALA A 11 56.01 -24.56 23.43
C ALA A 11 56.48 -24.48 24.91
N GLY A 12 55.55 -24.71 25.85
CA GLY A 12 55.77 -24.95 27.28
C GLY A 12 54.42 -25.24 27.96
N ILE A 13 53.95 -26.50 28.04
CA ILE A 13 54.21 -27.55 29.07
C ILE A 13 53.68 -27.10 30.46
N SER A 14 52.60 -27.65 31.04
CA SER A 14 52.50 -28.98 31.67
C SER A 14 51.04 -29.29 32.08
N LEU A 15 50.45 -30.44 31.67
CA LEU A 15 50.20 -31.70 32.45
C LEU A 15 49.37 -31.51 33.74
N SER A 16 48.30 -32.24 34.08
CA SER A 16 47.42 -33.32 33.51
C SER A 16 46.55 -33.78 34.72
N VAL A 17 45.29 -34.24 34.59
CA VAL A 17 44.93 -35.69 34.55
C VAL A 17 43.39 -35.86 34.59
N LEU A 18 42.86 -36.51 33.52
CA LEU A 18 41.80 -37.56 33.37
C LEU A 18 40.38 -37.34 33.96
N THR A 19 39.23 -37.68 33.35
CA THR A 19 38.75 -38.41 32.12
C THR A 19 37.19 -38.48 32.20
N PRO A 20 36.40 -39.10 31.29
CA PRO A 20 36.52 -39.30 29.84
C PRO A 20 35.20 -38.97 29.08
N LEU A 21 35.30 -38.50 27.83
CA LEU A 21 34.31 -38.82 26.81
C LEU A 21 35.09 -39.30 25.57
N SER A 22 34.82 -40.53 25.18
CA SER A 22 35.32 -41.18 23.96
C SER A 22 34.19 -41.20 22.91
N PRO A 23 34.43 -41.67 21.67
CA PRO A 23 34.89 -40.83 20.58
C PRO A 23 33.91 -40.84 19.41
N ILE A 24 33.78 -39.70 18.73
CA ILE A 24 33.31 -39.66 17.35
C ILE A 24 34.41 -40.30 16.51
N THR A 25 34.08 -41.41 15.84
CA THR A 25 34.94 -42.02 14.84
C THR A 25 34.16 -42.13 13.55
N THR A 26 34.68 -41.43 12.55
CA THR A 26 34.42 -41.54 11.11
C THR A 26 34.40 -42.98 10.59
N TYR A 27 33.45 -43.23 9.70
CA TYR A 27 33.53 -44.09 8.51
C TYR A 27 32.56 -43.45 7.49
N ALA A 28 32.68 -43.51 6.17
CA ALA A 28 33.72 -43.77 5.18
C ALA A 28 32.95 -43.73 3.83
N GLU A 29 33.59 -43.28 2.76
CA GLU A 29 33.04 -43.28 1.40
C GLU A 29 32.41 -44.63 0.99
N ILE A 30 31.22 -44.58 0.37
CA ILE A 30 30.86 -45.47 -0.74
C ILE A 30 30.21 -44.59 -1.82
N THR A 31 30.96 -44.38 -2.90
CA THR A 31 30.45 -43.94 -4.19
C THR A 31 29.90 -45.14 -4.97
N SER A 32 28.98 -44.82 -5.89
CA SER A 32 28.42 -45.64 -6.98
C SER A 32 27.28 -46.62 -6.66
N GLU A 33 26.07 -46.24 -7.07
CA GLU A 33 25.33 -46.79 -8.24
C GLU A 33 23.97 -46.05 -8.30
N LYS A 34 23.81 -45.04 -9.16
CA LYS A 34 22.98 -45.11 -10.38
C LYS A 34 22.02 -46.31 -10.41
N ALA A 35 20.73 -45.99 -10.54
CA ALA A 35 19.55 -46.86 -10.70
C ALA A 35 18.84 -47.29 -9.39
N VAL A 36 17.95 -46.42 -8.90
CA VAL A 36 16.53 -46.75 -8.68
C VAL A 36 15.70 -45.49 -9.00
N GLU A 37 15.69 -45.13 -10.27
CA GLU A 37 14.48 -44.60 -10.93
C GLU A 37 13.49 -45.77 -11.11
N GLU A 38 12.21 -45.42 -11.26
CA GLU A 38 11.06 -46.31 -11.47
C GLU A 38 10.58 -47.09 -10.23
N GLN A 39 9.55 -46.55 -9.57
CA GLN A 39 8.22 -47.18 -9.49
C GLN A 39 7.42 -46.62 -8.29
N VAL A 40 6.81 -45.43 -8.43
CA VAL A 40 5.39 -45.14 -8.07
C VAL A 40 4.97 -43.85 -8.80
N GLU A 41 4.99 -43.79 -10.13
CA GLU A 41 4.58 -42.57 -10.85
C GLU A 41 4.01 -42.95 -12.21
N GLU A 42 2.75 -43.37 -12.24
CA GLU A 42 2.04 -43.60 -13.50
C GLU A 42 0.55 -43.72 -13.18
N LYS A 43 -0.13 -42.57 -13.05
CA LYS A 43 -1.58 -42.58 -13.34
C LYS A 43 -2.24 -41.26 -13.70
N ASN A 44 -1.61 -40.10 -13.50
CA ASN A 44 -2.20 -38.81 -13.91
C ASN A 44 -1.30 -37.92 -14.79
N GLN A 45 -0.12 -38.39 -15.21
CA GLN A 45 0.79 -37.60 -16.03
C GLN A 45 0.65 -37.96 -17.52
N ALA A 46 0.35 -36.98 -18.36
CA ALA A 46 0.29 -37.17 -19.82
C ALA A 46 1.54 -36.62 -20.53
N ILE A 47 2.14 -35.55 -20.00
CA ILE A 47 3.36 -34.96 -20.55
C ILE A 47 4.57 -35.18 -19.65
N GLY A 48 5.67 -35.65 -20.24
CA GLY A 48 6.93 -35.89 -19.53
C GLY A 48 7.70 -34.61 -19.28
N GLN A 49 8.67 -34.65 -18.36
CA GLN A 49 9.56 -33.52 -18.05
C GLN A 49 10.21 -32.89 -19.29
N GLN A 50 10.69 -33.71 -20.22
CA GLN A 50 11.36 -33.22 -21.43
C GLN A 50 10.39 -32.54 -22.40
N GLU A 51 9.13 -32.96 -22.41
CA GLU A 51 8.08 -32.30 -23.19
C GLU A 51 7.68 -30.98 -22.55
N ALA A 52 7.60 -30.91 -21.21
CA ALA A 52 7.39 -29.66 -20.47
C ALA A 52 8.52 -28.65 -20.72
N LEU A 53 9.78 -29.10 -20.72
CA LEU A 53 10.92 -28.24 -21.08
C LEU A 53 10.82 -27.73 -22.52
N GLN A 54 10.42 -28.57 -23.48
CA GLN A 54 10.20 -28.13 -24.86
C GLN A 54 9.09 -27.10 -24.98
N ILE A 55 8.02 -27.22 -24.18
CA ILE A 55 6.95 -26.21 -24.12
C ILE A 55 7.52 -24.90 -23.57
N ALA A 56 8.32 -24.95 -22.50
CA ALA A 56 8.94 -23.77 -21.91
C ALA A 56 9.91 -23.06 -22.87
N GLU A 57 10.84 -23.79 -23.48
CA GLU A 57 11.78 -23.26 -24.48
C GLU A 57 11.03 -22.71 -25.71
N ALA A 58 9.95 -23.36 -26.14
CA ALA A 58 9.12 -22.87 -27.24
C ALA A 58 8.33 -21.61 -26.87
N PHE A 59 7.87 -21.48 -25.62
CA PHE A 59 7.17 -20.31 -25.13
C PHE A 59 8.12 -19.11 -25.05
N PHE A 60 9.24 -19.25 -24.35
CA PHE A 60 10.20 -18.15 -24.17
C PHE A 60 11.04 -17.87 -25.42
N GLY A 61 11.18 -18.84 -26.32
CA GLY A 61 12.04 -18.72 -27.49
C GLY A 61 13.54 -18.84 -27.17
N GLU A 62 13.88 -19.29 -25.96
CA GLU A 62 15.25 -19.39 -25.43
C GLU A 62 15.58 -20.83 -25.01
N GLU A 63 16.87 -21.20 -25.07
CA GLU A 63 17.37 -22.49 -24.56
C GLU A 63 17.59 -22.39 -23.05
N LEU A 64 16.75 -23.05 -22.25
CA LEU A 64 16.77 -22.97 -20.79
C LEU A 64 17.78 -23.97 -20.19
N ALA A 65 19.04 -23.84 -20.58
CA ALA A 65 20.10 -24.75 -20.16
C ALA A 65 20.34 -24.69 -18.64
N ASN A 66 20.19 -25.82 -17.95
CA ASN A 66 20.24 -25.93 -16.47
C ASN A 66 19.01 -25.36 -15.74
N ALA A 67 17.86 -25.21 -16.41
CA ALA A 67 16.61 -24.94 -15.74
C ALA A 67 16.35 -25.95 -14.60
N GLN A 68 15.90 -25.42 -13.47
CA GLN A 68 15.35 -26.21 -12.39
C GLN A 68 13.91 -26.55 -12.72
N TYR A 69 13.52 -27.79 -12.53
CA TYR A 69 12.14 -28.21 -12.72
C TYR A 69 11.74 -29.10 -11.55
N TYR A 70 10.49 -28.94 -11.12
CA TYR A 70 9.90 -29.83 -10.14
C TYR A 70 8.48 -30.18 -10.56
N TYR A 71 8.13 -31.44 -10.33
CA TYR A 71 6.78 -31.92 -10.50
C TYR A 71 6.02 -31.70 -9.20
N GLU A 72 4.86 -31.09 -9.30
CA GLU A 72 3.96 -30.92 -8.18
C GLU A 72 2.64 -31.60 -8.50
N GLN A 73 2.28 -32.60 -7.70
CA GLN A 73 1.07 -33.38 -7.96
C GLN A 73 -0.21 -32.62 -7.62
N ASN A 74 -0.12 -31.70 -6.65
CA ASN A 74 -1.26 -31.05 -6.01
C ASN A 74 -1.12 -29.53 -6.13
N TRP A 75 -0.81 -29.04 -7.33
CA TRP A 75 -0.70 -27.62 -7.56
C TRP A 75 -2.09 -26.99 -7.64
N TYR A 76 -2.18 -25.79 -7.07
CA TYR A 76 -3.27 -24.82 -7.09
C TYR A 76 -4.60 -25.28 -7.70
N ARG A 77 -5.64 -25.38 -6.85
CA ARG A 77 -7.02 -25.81 -7.16
C ARG A 77 -7.14 -27.19 -7.84
N ASP A 78 -8.10 -28.01 -7.41
CA ASP A 78 -8.32 -29.39 -7.91
C ASP A 78 -7.15 -30.40 -7.83
N ASN A 79 -6.05 -30.06 -7.15
CA ASN A 79 -4.83 -30.87 -7.11
C ASN A 79 -4.32 -31.20 -8.53
N ILE A 80 -4.18 -30.17 -9.36
CA ILE A 80 -3.71 -30.34 -10.73
C ILE A 80 -2.23 -30.73 -10.68
N PRO A 81 -1.82 -31.80 -11.36
CA PRO A 81 -0.40 -32.09 -11.51
C PRO A 81 0.22 -31.09 -12.49
N VAL A 82 1.30 -30.42 -12.10
CA VAL A 82 2.02 -29.47 -12.95
C VAL A 82 3.51 -29.74 -13.00
N TRP A 83 4.11 -29.19 -14.05
CA TRP A 83 5.54 -28.95 -14.13
C TRP A 83 5.80 -27.47 -13.88
N ASN A 84 6.53 -27.18 -12.82
CA ASN A 84 7.08 -25.86 -12.56
C ASN A 84 8.51 -25.83 -13.09
N ILE A 85 8.81 -24.89 -13.97
CA ILE A 85 10.14 -24.71 -14.54
C ILE A 85 10.61 -23.30 -14.18
N HIS A 86 11.83 -23.24 -13.67
CA HIS A 86 12.49 -22.02 -13.26
C HIS A 86 13.90 -21.99 -13.86
N TYR A 87 14.26 -20.87 -14.46
CA TYR A 87 15.58 -20.62 -15.01
C TYR A 87 16.03 -19.21 -14.64
N GLU A 88 17.29 -19.09 -14.25
CA GLU A 88 17.91 -17.81 -13.90
C GLU A 88 19.28 -17.75 -14.54
N GLU A 89 19.53 -16.68 -15.27
CA GLU A 89 20.84 -16.34 -15.83
C GLU A 89 21.37 -15.08 -15.15
N ASN A 90 22.63 -15.12 -14.71
CA ASN A 90 23.26 -14.02 -13.99
C ASN A 90 24.55 -13.60 -14.71
N GLU A 91 24.67 -12.33 -15.06
CA GLU A 91 25.86 -11.71 -15.62
C GLU A 91 26.24 -10.43 -14.85
N GLY A 92 26.98 -10.59 -13.76
CA GLY A 92 27.35 -9.46 -12.89
C GLY A 92 26.19 -9.07 -11.98
N GLU A 93 25.71 -7.83 -12.08
CA GLU A 93 24.51 -7.33 -11.39
C GLU A 93 23.23 -7.51 -12.24
N ASN A 94 23.39 -7.81 -13.53
CA ASN A 94 22.28 -8.15 -14.41
C ASN A 94 21.86 -9.59 -14.20
N TRP A 95 20.55 -9.80 -14.19
CA TRP A 95 19.94 -11.11 -14.10
C TRP A 95 18.68 -11.17 -14.94
N GLU A 96 18.39 -12.36 -15.47
CA GLU A 96 17.13 -12.69 -16.11
C GLU A 96 16.54 -13.91 -15.42
N PHE A 97 15.24 -13.82 -15.13
CA PHE A 97 14.46 -14.81 -14.43
C PHE A 97 13.31 -15.24 -15.33
N TYR A 98 13.16 -16.55 -15.48
CA TYR A 98 12.10 -17.18 -16.25
C TYR A 98 11.39 -18.18 -15.35
N HIS A 99 10.07 -18.12 -15.33
CA HIS A 99 9.22 -19.05 -14.63
C HIS A 99 8.02 -19.43 -15.50
N ILE A 100 7.69 -20.72 -15.54
CA ILE A 100 6.51 -21.20 -16.23
C ILE A 100 5.92 -22.42 -15.52
N THR A 101 4.59 -22.41 -15.39
CA THR A 101 3.82 -23.50 -14.82
C THR A 101 2.96 -24.13 -15.90
N ILE A 102 3.13 -25.44 -16.08
CA ILE A 102 2.51 -26.19 -17.18
C ILE A 102 1.68 -27.33 -16.59
N ASN A 103 0.41 -27.44 -17.00
CA ASN A 103 -0.45 -28.55 -16.66
C ASN A 103 0.12 -29.88 -17.18
N ALA A 104 0.50 -30.79 -16.28
CA ALA A 104 1.15 -32.05 -16.63
C ALA A 104 0.21 -33.08 -17.30
N THR A 105 -1.10 -32.80 -17.36
CA THR A 105 -2.10 -33.67 -18.01
C THR A 105 -2.40 -33.28 -19.46
N ASN A 106 -2.20 -32.02 -19.85
CA ASN A 106 -2.64 -31.52 -21.15
C ASN A 106 -1.66 -30.53 -21.81
N GLY A 107 -0.58 -30.15 -21.13
CA GLY A 107 0.47 -29.26 -21.64
C GLY A 107 0.07 -27.79 -21.76
N LYS A 108 -1.07 -27.38 -21.21
CA LYS A 108 -1.45 -25.96 -21.18
C LYS A 108 -0.60 -25.19 -20.19
N VAL A 109 -0.21 -23.99 -20.58
CA VAL A 109 0.45 -23.00 -19.72
C VAL A 109 -0.60 -22.38 -18.80
N LEU A 110 -0.29 -22.32 -17.51
CA LEU A 110 -1.20 -21.82 -16.46
C LEU A 110 -0.69 -20.50 -15.86
N GLU A 111 0.63 -20.38 -15.72
CA GLU A 111 1.29 -19.22 -15.16
C GLU A 111 2.63 -19.02 -15.86
N THR A 112 3.02 -17.76 -16.07
CA THR A 112 4.34 -17.40 -16.58
C THR A 112 4.85 -16.17 -15.85
N SER A 113 6.14 -16.12 -15.56
CA SER A 113 6.85 -14.89 -15.21
C SER A 113 8.12 -14.79 -16.03
N TYR A 114 8.42 -13.59 -16.49
CA TYR A 114 9.71 -13.19 -17.01
C TYR A 114 10.06 -11.89 -16.32
N ASP A 115 11.24 -11.80 -15.73
CA ASP A 115 11.73 -10.61 -15.08
C ASP A 115 13.20 -10.45 -15.41
N ARG A 116 13.65 -9.22 -15.66
CA ARG A 116 15.08 -8.92 -15.80
C ARG A 116 15.46 -7.71 -15.00
N ASN A 117 16.68 -7.71 -14.46
CA ASN A 117 17.30 -6.48 -14.00
C ASN A 117 17.94 -5.77 -15.20
N VAL A 118 17.40 -4.59 -15.50
CA VAL A 118 17.99 -3.65 -16.44
C VAL A 118 18.65 -2.56 -15.62
N GLU A 119 19.80 -2.88 -15.03
CA GLU A 119 20.52 -1.84 -14.31
C GLU A 119 21.21 -0.95 -15.36
N GLY A 120 20.65 0.25 -15.55
CA GLY A 120 21.34 1.30 -16.26
C GLY A 120 22.43 1.87 -15.36
N GLU A 121 23.70 1.70 -15.74
CA GLU A 121 24.78 2.57 -15.22
C GLU A 121 24.59 4.04 -15.68
N GLU A 122 23.68 4.27 -16.64
CA GLU A 122 23.41 5.60 -17.19
C GLU A 122 22.45 6.40 -16.28
N PRO A 123 22.71 7.70 -16.08
CA PRO A 123 21.85 8.55 -15.27
C PRO A 123 20.47 8.73 -15.94
N PRO A 124 19.39 8.92 -15.15
CA PRO A 124 18.02 8.98 -15.66
C PRO A 124 17.81 10.14 -16.63
N SER A 125 17.33 9.87 -17.84
CA SER A 125 17.07 10.88 -18.86
C SER A 125 15.60 11.33 -18.90
N TYR A 126 15.35 12.58 -19.31
CA TYR A 126 14.01 13.12 -19.54
C TYR A 126 13.94 13.86 -20.89
N PRO A 127 12.84 13.75 -21.65
CA PRO A 127 11.74 12.81 -21.43
C PRO A 127 12.19 11.36 -21.67
N PRO A 128 11.40 10.37 -21.23
CA PRO A 128 11.58 8.98 -21.66
C PRO A 128 11.67 8.88 -23.19
N GLU A 129 12.40 7.89 -23.71
CA GLU A 129 12.50 7.66 -25.16
C GLU A 129 11.16 7.27 -25.78
N VAL A 130 10.33 6.55 -25.02
CA VAL A 130 8.96 6.20 -25.41
C VAL A 130 7.94 6.69 -24.39
N THR A 131 6.84 7.21 -24.92
CA THR A 131 5.62 7.46 -24.17
C THR A 131 4.89 6.15 -23.84
N TRP A 132 3.92 6.19 -22.93
CA TRP A 132 3.05 5.04 -22.67
C TRP A 132 2.27 4.62 -23.93
N GLU A 133 1.81 5.59 -24.75
CA GLU A 133 1.14 5.28 -26.02
C GLU A 133 2.05 4.51 -27.00
N GLU A 134 3.33 4.87 -27.08
CA GLU A 134 4.31 4.17 -27.94
C GLU A 134 4.70 2.81 -27.35
N GLY A 135 4.90 2.73 -26.03
CA GLY A 135 5.17 1.47 -25.34
C GLY A 135 4.02 0.45 -25.46
N LYS A 136 2.77 0.92 -25.64
CA LYS A 136 1.64 0.04 -25.93
C LYS A 136 1.83 -0.74 -27.23
N GLU A 137 2.43 -0.14 -28.27
CA GLU A 137 2.72 -0.85 -29.52
C GLU A 137 3.69 -1.99 -29.26
N LYS A 138 4.70 -1.76 -28.41
CA LYS A 138 5.64 -2.79 -27.98
C LYS A 138 4.96 -3.87 -27.14
N ALA A 139 4.06 -3.53 -26.23
CA ALA A 139 3.27 -4.50 -25.48
C ALA A 139 2.42 -5.38 -26.41
N ASP A 140 1.80 -4.80 -27.45
CA ASP A 140 1.05 -5.55 -28.46
C ASP A 140 1.96 -6.54 -29.24
N GLU A 141 3.23 -6.18 -29.51
CA GLU A 141 4.22 -7.11 -30.08
C GLU A 141 4.49 -8.29 -29.15
N ILE A 142 4.70 -8.03 -27.86
CA ILE A 142 4.94 -9.05 -26.82
C ILE A 142 3.74 -9.99 -26.69
N ILE A 143 2.50 -9.48 -26.71
CA ILE A 143 1.29 -10.30 -26.76
C ILE A 143 1.27 -11.19 -28.00
N ASN A 144 1.63 -10.66 -29.17
CA ASN A 144 1.68 -11.45 -30.40
C ASN A 144 2.80 -12.51 -30.40
N GLN A 145 3.87 -12.27 -29.65
CA GLN A 145 5.00 -13.19 -29.52
C GLN A 145 4.69 -14.33 -28.54
N TYR A 146 4.34 -14.00 -27.29
CA TYR A 146 4.24 -14.98 -26.20
C TYR A 146 2.81 -15.49 -25.97
N PHE A 147 1.80 -14.65 -26.21
CA PHE A 147 0.39 -14.92 -25.85
C PHE A 147 -0.53 -15.00 -27.07
N SER A 148 0.02 -15.48 -28.19
CA SER A 148 -0.64 -15.45 -29.49
C SER A 148 -1.90 -16.32 -29.58
N ASP A 149 -2.01 -17.32 -28.71
CA ASP A 149 -3.12 -18.26 -28.56
C ASP A 149 -4.31 -17.63 -27.81
N ILE A 150 -4.03 -16.78 -26.81
CA ILE A 150 -5.05 -16.12 -25.99
C ILE A 150 -5.32 -14.65 -26.37
N LYS A 151 -4.60 -14.07 -27.33
CA LYS A 151 -4.76 -12.65 -27.71
C LYS A 151 -6.18 -12.22 -28.14
N GLY A 152 -7.01 -13.17 -28.59
CA GLY A 152 -8.42 -12.93 -28.94
C GLY A 152 -9.36 -12.97 -27.74
N GLU A 153 -8.86 -13.37 -26.58
CA GLU A 153 -9.57 -13.58 -25.31
C GLU A 153 -9.11 -12.58 -24.24
N ILE A 154 -8.34 -11.54 -24.59
CA ILE A 154 -7.86 -10.53 -23.67
C ILE A 154 -8.11 -9.12 -24.20
N LYS A 155 -8.21 -8.14 -23.29
CA LYS A 155 -8.36 -6.72 -23.63
C LYS A 155 -7.55 -5.88 -22.66
N LEU A 156 -6.87 -4.85 -23.19
CA LEU A 156 -6.14 -3.87 -22.37
C LEU A 156 -7.09 -3.19 -21.39
N ASP A 157 -6.69 -3.19 -20.13
CA ASP A 157 -7.28 -2.44 -19.04
C ASP A 157 -6.87 -0.97 -19.16
N PRO A 158 -7.81 -0.04 -19.41
CA PRO A 158 -7.49 1.37 -19.57
C PRO A 158 -6.99 2.02 -18.28
N SER A 159 -7.26 1.43 -17.11
CA SER A 159 -6.87 1.98 -15.80
C SER A 159 -5.35 1.96 -15.58
N THR A 160 -4.58 1.18 -16.35
CA THR A 160 -3.11 1.16 -16.26
C THR A 160 -2.43 2.33 -16.97
N LYS A 161 -3.20 3.20 -17.63
CA LYS A 161 -2.64 4.41 -18.24
C LYS A 161 -2.21 5.39 -17.14
N PRO A 162 -0.94 5.85 -17.14
CA PRO A 162 -0.46 6.79 -16.15
C PRO A 162 -1.16 8.15 -16.30
N GLN A 163 -1.48 8.77 -15.16
CA GLN A 163 -2.16 10.07 -15.10
C GLN A 163 -1.18 11.25 -15.20
N LYS A 164 0.11 11.00 -14.96
CA LYS A 164 1.17 11.99 -15.01
C LYS A 164 2.25 11.56 -16.01
N PRO A 165 2.83 12.49 -16.77
CA PRO A 165 3.96 12.18 -17.65
C PRO A 165 5.18 11.80 -16.81
N ALA A 166 5.90 10.76 -17.20
CA ALA A 166 7.07 10.29 -16.46
C ALA A 166 8.21 11.31 -16.48
N LEU A 167 8.89 11.49 -15.35
CA LEU A 167 10.02 12.43 -15.22
C LEU A 167 11.39 11.81 -15.53
N THR A 168 11.44 10.51 -15.82
CA THR A 168 12.66 9.77 -16.16
C THR A 168 12.35 8.59 -17.09
N ASP A 169 13.33 8.16 -17.87
CA ASP A 169 13.35 6.89 -18.63
C ASP A 169 13.36 5.62 -17.76
N GLN A 170 13.74 5.74 -16.49
CA GLN A 170 13.62 4.67 -15.48
C GLN A 170 12.17 4.32 -15.11
N VAL A 171 11.18 5.06 -15.64
CA VAL A 171 9.77 4.70 -15.49
C VAL A 171 9.51 3.30 -16.05
N VAL A 172 8.64 2.56 -15.38
CA VAL A 172 8.08 1.32 -15.89
C VAL A 172 6.63 1.55 -16.27
N HIS A 173 6.33 1.44 -17.56
CA HIS A 173 4.97 1.46 -18.09
C HIS A 173 4.35 0.06 -18.00
N THR A 174 3.27 -0.04 -17.23
CA THR A 174 2.52 -1.28 -17.05
C THR A 174 1.32 -1.34 -17.99
N TYR A 175 1.15 -2.48 -18.64
CA TYR A 175 0.02 -2.80 -19.50
C TYR A 175 -0.62 -4.09 -19.01
N GLN A 176 -1.82 -3.99 -18.44
CA GLN A 176 -2.58 -5.15 -17.99
C GLN A 176 -3.65 -5.50 -19.03
N TYR A 177 -3.69 -6.76 -19.43
CA TYR A 177 -4.67 -7.30 -20.37
C TYR A 177 -5.53 -8.31 -19.62
N ASN A 178 -6.77 -7.93 -19.32
CA ASN A 178 -7.73 -8.76 -18.62
C ASN A 178 -8.36 -9.76 -19.58
N ARG A 179 -8.59 -10.98 -19.11
CA ARG A 179 -9.33 -12.01 -19.86
C ARG A 179 -10.75 -11.55 -20.11
N VAL A 180 -11.30 -11.90 -21.28
CA VAL A 180 -12.64 -11.51 -21.72
C VAL A 180 -13.44 -12.76 -22.09
N ILE A 181 -14.61 -12.92 -21.47
CA ILE A 181 -15.55 -14.01 -21.74
C ILE A 181 -16.91 -13.40 -22.09
N ASP A 182 -17.46 -13.78 -23.23
CA ASP A 182 -18.68 -13.18 -23.81
C ASP A 182 -18.59 -11.66 -24.02
N GLY A 183 -17.39 -11.13 -24.25
CA GLY A 183 -17.16 -9.68 -24.40
C GLY A 183 -17.12 -8.91 -23.08
N VAL A 184 -17.14 -9.60 -21.93
CA VAL A 184 -17.10 -9.04 -20.57
C VAL A 184 -15.77 -9.40 -19.91
N PRO A 185 -15.05 -8.46 -19.28
CA PRO A 185 -13.80 -8.74 -18.57
C PRO A 185 -14.02 -9.66 -17.37
N LEU A 186 -13.01 -10.48 -17.07
CA LEU A 186 -12.92 -11.36 -15.92
C LEU A 186 -11.77 -10.89 -15.04
N SER A 187 -12.09 -10.57 -13.78
CA SER A 187 -11.12 -10.14 -12.77
C SER A 187 -10.16 -11.28 -12.40
N ASN A 188 -8.93 -10.95 -11.99
CA ASN A 188 -7.90 -11.90 -11.53
C ASN A 188 -7.44 -12.97 -12.55
N ASN A 189 -7.66 -12.76 -13.85
CA ASN A 189 -7.16 -13.59 -14.94
C ASN A 189 -6.59 -12.66 -16.02
N GLN A 190 -5.27 -12.50 -16.07
CA GLN A 190 -4.65 -11.41 -16.82
C GLN A 190 -3.26 -11.74 -17.33
N VAL A 191 -2.83 -10.98 -18.33
CA VAL A 191 -1.43 -10.84 -18.75
C VAL A 191 -1.01 -9.43 -18.41
N GLN A 192 0.07 -9.26 -17.66
CA GLN A 192 0.66 -7.97 -17.36
C GLN A 192 2.04 -7.88 -18.00
N ILE A 193 2.32 -6.77 -18.68
CA ILE A 193 3.58 -6.49 -19.38
C ILE A 193 4.12 -5.17 -18.87
N ASN A 194 5.42 -5.13 -18.57
CA ASN A 194 6.14 -3.97 -18.06
C ASN A 194 7.26 -3.58 -19.03
N ILE A 195 7.20 -2.35 -19.53
CA ILE A 195 8.16 -1.80 -20.50
C ILE A 195 8.76 -0.53 -19.90
N ASN A 196 10.09 -0.41 -19.89
CA ASN A 196 10.73 0.80 -19.37
C ASN A 196 10.61 1.99 -20.36
N GLY A 197 10.95 3.19 -19.90
CA GLY A 197 10.96 4.40 -20.71
C GLY A 197 11.97 4.39 -21.87
N SER A 198 12.90 3.42 -21.89
CA SER A 198 13.85 3.15 -22.98
C SER A 198 13.34 2.09 -23.99
N ASN A 199 12.05 1.76 -23.94
CA ASN A 199 11.37 0.81 -24.84
C ASN A 199 11.83 -0.65 -24.73
N GLU A 200 12.32 -1.06 -23.56
CA GLU A 200 12.75 -2.42 -23.30
C GLU A 200 11.73 -3.17 -22.44
N LEU A 201 11.54 -4.46 -22.73
CA LEU A 201 10.74 -5.35 -21.89
C LEU A 201 11.51 -5.61 -20.57
N VAL A 202 10.91 -5.19 -19.46
CA VAL A 202 11.46 -5.42 -18.10
C VAL A 202 10.89 -6.69 -17.51
N SER A 203 9.58 -6.87 -17.62
CA SER A 203 8.93 -8.09 -17.15
C SER A 203 7.61 -8.35 -17.85
N PHE A 204 7.16 -9.59 -17.80
CA PHE A 204 5.76 -9.92 -17.99
C PHE A 204 5.37 -11.05 -17.06
N ASN A 205 4.11 -11.05 -16.65
CA ASN A 205 3.52 -12.14 -15.89
C ASN A 205 2.13 -12.47 -16.44
N SER A 206 1.74 -13.74 -16.35
CA SER A 206 0.39 -14.17 -16.71
C SER A 206 -0.16 -15.15 -15.70
N SER A 207 -1.46 -15.03 -15.43
CA SER A 207 -2.24 -15.99 -14.66
C SER A 207 -3.45 -16.38 -15.49
N TRP A 208 -3.61 -17.68 -15.73
CA TRP A 208 -4.66 -18.21 -16.58
C TRP A 208 -5.35 -19.42 -15.94
N ASP A 209 -6.42 -19.15 -15.19
CA ASP A 209 -7.19 -20.20 -14.52
C ASP A 209 -8.21 -20.84 -15.48
N HIS A 210 -8.10 -22.15 -15.65
CA HIS A 210 -9.05 -22.95 -16.44
C HIS A 210 -10.21 -23.53 -15.62
N HIS A 211 -10.21 -23.36 -14.29
CA HIS A 211 -11.13 -23.99 -13.34
C HIS A 211 -12.12 -22.98 -12.73
N ILE A 212 -12.68 -22.14 -13.61
CA ILE A 212 -13.71 -21.18 -13.23
C ILE A 212 -15.10 -21.71 -13.57
N GLU A 213 -16.06 -21.55 -12.66
CA GLU A 213 -17.48 -21.71 -12.96
C GLU A 213 -18.12 -20.36 -13.22
N LEU A 214 -18.76 -20.25 -14.37
CA LEU A 214 -19.50 -19.06 -14.75
C LEU A 214 -20.99 -19.33 -14.50
N GLU A 215 -21.58 -18.56 -13.58
CA GLU A 215 -23.02 -18.60 -13.40
C GLU A 215 -23.72 -18.15 -14.68
N SER A 216 -24.74 -18.91 -15.07
CA SER A 216 -25.59 -18.54 -16.19
C SER A 216 -26.63 -17.50 -15.72
N ASN A 217 -26.24 -16.23 -15.66
CA ASN A 217 -27.16 -15.12 -15.37
C ASN A 217 -27.38 -14.21 -16.58
N ALA A 218 -28.59 -13.64 -16.69
CA ALA A 218 -28.96 -12.77 -17.80
C ALA A 218 -28.56 -11.32 -17.48
N VAL A 219 -28.05 -10.60 -18.48
CA VAL A 219 -27.80 -9.16 -18.37
C VAL A 219 -29.08 -8.45 -18.82
N ASN A 220 -29.84 -7.91 -17.87
CA ASN A 220 -31.15 -7.30 -18.09
C ASN A 220 -31.10 -5.77 -18.19
N TYR A 221 -29.99 -5.16 -17.79
CA TYR A 221 -29.78 -3.72 -17.80
C TYR A 221 -28.68 -3.35 -18.80
N THR A 222 -28.65 -2.12 -19.27
CA THR A 222 -27.46 -1.53 -19.90
C THR A 222 -26.58 -0.87 -18.84
N THR A 223 -25.34 -0.51 -19.21
CA THR A 223 -24.46 0.27 -18.32
C THR A 223 -25.09 1.62 -17.91
N ASP A 224 -25.80 2.29 -18.82
CA ASP A 224 -26.50 3.56 -18.50
C ASP A 224 -27.68 3.34 -17.53
N GLU A 225 -28.39 2.23 -17.66
CA GLU A 225 -29.46 1.86 -16.74
C GLU A 225 -28.90 1.46 -15.37
N ALA A 226 -27.77 0.75 -15.33
CA ALA A 226 -27.06 0.47 -14.09
C ALA A 226 -26.56 1.75 -13.41
N LEU A 227 -26.00 2.71 -14.17
CA LEU A 227 -25.64 4.03 -13.64
C LEU A 227 -26.82 4.74 -12.99
N SER A 228 -28.00 4.65 -13.61
CA SER A 228 -29.23 5.21 -13.02
C SER A 228 -29.59 4.53 -11.70
N LEU A 229 -29.41 3.20 -11.58
CA LEU A 229 -29.62 2.47 -10.33
C LEU A 229 -28.61 2.85 -9.25
N PHE A 230 -27.33 2.99 -9.60
CA PHE A 230 -26.30 3.48 -8.69
C PHE A 230 -26.61 4.89 -8.17
N GLN A 231 -27.07 5.79 -9.04
CA GLN A 231 -27.50 7.15 -8.68
C GLN A 231 -28.78 7.19 -7.85
N GLU A 232 -29.69 6.22 -8.02
CA GLU A 232 -30.90 6.09 -7.21
C GLU A 232 -30.59 5.52 -5.81
N LYS A 233 -29.75 4.49 -5.76
CA LYS A 233 -29.44 3.73 -4.55
C LYS A 233 -28.32 4.35 -3.70
N LEU A 234 -27.47 5.19 -4.29
CA LEU A 234 -26.41 5.98 -3.64
C LEU A 234 -25.56 5.17 -2.66
N PRO A 235 -24.57 4.37 -3.13
CA PRO A 235 -23.75 3.52 -2.28
C PRO A 235 -22.69 4.31 -1.51
N VAL A 236 -23.05 5.47 -0.94
CA VAL A 236 -22.15 6.33 -0.17
C VAL A 236 -22.70 6.56 1.24
N GLU A 237 -21.80 6.51 2.21
CA GLU A 237 -22.10 6.66 3.63
C GLU A 237 -21.14 7.61 4.30
N LEU A 238 -21.62 8.34 5.30
CA LEU A 238 -20.78 9.14 6.17
C LEU A 238 -20.04 8.23 7.14
N GLN A 239 -18.77 8.49 7.35
CA GLN A 239 -18.00 7.88 8.43
C GLN A 239 -16.99 8.85 9.01
N TYR A 240 -16.65 8.62 10.27
CA TYR A 240 -15.47 9.21 10.87
C TYR A 240 -14.27 8.32 10.59
N ASN A 241 -13.14 8.94 10.26
CA ASN A 241 -11.89 8.23 10.02
C ASN A 241 -10.71 9.05 10.54
N SER A 242 -9.55 8.43 10.68
CA SER A 242 -8.29 9.13 10.96
C SER A 242 -7.51 9.34 9.67
N LEU A 243 -6.66 10.37 9.66
CA LEU A 243 -5.60 10.51 8.65
C LEU A 243 -4.54 9.40 8.85
N ASP A 244 -3.97 8.91 7.75
CA ASP A 244 -3.02 7.78 7.66
C ASP A 244 -1.60 8.16 8.10
N ARG A 245 -1.46 8.97 9.16
CA ARG A 245 -0.17 9.54 9.56
C ARG A 245 0.74 8.49 10.19
N PHE A 246 1.71 7.97 9.43
CA PHE A 246 2.73 7.01 9.90
C PHE A 246 3.59 7.55 11.04
N TYR A 247 3.88 8.86 11.03
CA TYR A 247 4.64 9.56 12.06
C TYR A 247 3.76 10.63 12.71
N ARG A 248 2.92 10.26 13.69
CA ARG A 248 2.31 11.27 14.57
C ARG A 248 3.41 11.87 15.45
N PRO A 249 3.60 13.21 15.48
CA PRO A 249 4.38 13.83 16.54
C PRO A 249 3.75 13.42 17.87
N ALA A 250 4.60 13.02 18.82
CA ALA A 250 4.24 12.51 20.14
C ALA A 250 3.36 13.43 21.02
N ASN A 251 2.94 14.61 20.54
CA ASN A 251 2.69 15.77 21.39
C ASN A 251 1.40 16.58 21.17
N ASP A 252 0.37 16.13 20.44
CA ASP A 252 -0.92 16.85 20.49
C ASP A 252 -1.99 16.18 21.36
N GLY A 253 -1.92 14.87 21.59
CA GLY A 253 -2.88 14.16 22.44
C GLY A 253 -4.34 14.31 22.00
N SER A 254 -4.58 14.77 20.77
CA SER A 254 -5.90 14.95 20.16
C SER A 254 -5.83 14.50 18.71
N GLY A 255 -6.17 13.24 18.46
CA GLY A 255 -6.41 12.83 17.07
C GLY A 255 -7.70 13.49 16.62
N GLU A 256 -7.63 14.52 15.78
CA GLU A 256 -8.82 15.03 15.11
C GLU A 256 -9.25 14.00 14.06
N MET A 257 -10.47 13.51 14.22
CA MET A 257 -11.08 12.65 13.20
C MET A 257 -11.52 13.52 12.04
N ILE A 258 -11.46 12.98 10.84
CA ILE A 258 -12.08 13.57 9.65
C ILE A 258 -13.48 12.99 9.48
N LEU A 259 -14.38 13.79 8.87
CA LEU A 259 -15.68 13.32 8.43
C LEU A 259 -15.65 13.18 6.92
N GLU A 260 -15.86 11.97 6.42
CA GLU A 260 -15.74 11.63 5.01
C GLU A 260 -16.98 10.90 4.50
N TYR A 261 -17.19 10.99 3.18
CA TYR A 261 -18.03 10.04 2.47
C TYR A 261 -17.16 8.87 1.96
N ALA A 262 -17.64 7.64 2.16
CA ALA A 262 -17.03 6.42 1.66
C ALA A 262 -18.03 5.58 0.88
N LEU A 263 -17.55 4.75 -0.05
CA LEU A 263 -18.38 3.77 -0.73
C LEU A 263 -18.78 2.66 0.25
N ASN A 264 -19.97 2.09 0.06
CA ASN A 264 -20.41 0.92 0.81
C ASN A 264 -19.68 -0.34 0.30
N ASP A 265 -18.67 -0.78 1.06
CA ASP A 265 -17.85 -1.94 0.72
C ASP A 265 -18.54 -3.29 1.02
N ASN A 266 -19.65 -3.31 1.78
CA ASN A 266 -20.39 -4.54 2.10
C ASN A 266 -21.15 -5.09 0.89
N TYR A 267 -21.66 -4.19 0.04
CA TYR A 267 -22.41 -4.52 -1.16
C TYR A 267 -21.82 -3.79 -2.38
N PRO A 268 -20.63 -4.23 -2.85
CA PRO A 268 -19.91 -3.52 -3.89
C PRO A 268 -20.51 -3.69 -5.29
N TYR A 269 -21.49 -4.58 -5.46
CA TYR A 269 -21.99 -5.02 -6.76
C TYR A 269 -23.50 -4.85 -6.92
N LEU A 270 -23.95 -4.48 -8.12
CA LEU A 270 -25.35 -4.67 -8.54
C LEU A 270 -25.47 -5.92 -9.41
N ASP A 271 -26.38 -6.81 -9.04
CA ASP A 271 -26.66 -8.01 -9.85
C ASP A 271 -27.19 -7.62 -11.23
N ALA A 272 -26.54 -8.10 -12.30
CA ALA A 272 -26.88 -7.70 -13.66
C ALA A 272 -28.26 -8.21 -14.14
N THR A 273 -28.89 -9.13 -13.40
CA THR A 273 -30.21 -9.69 -13.68
C THR A 273 -31.31 -8.93 -12.94
N THR A 274 -31.10 -8.64 -11.66
CA THR A 274 -32.15 -8.10 -10.77
C THR A 274 -32.01 -6.61 -10.50
N GLY A 275 -30.80 -6.03 -10.64
CA GLY A 275 -30.51 -4.66 -10.23
C GLY A 275 -30.45 -4.48 -8.70
N GLU A 276 -30.41 -5.56 -7.93
CA GLU A 276 -30.26 -5.52 -6.48
C GLU A 276 -28.80 -5.53 -6.04
N TRP A 277 -28.53 -4.88 -4.91
CA TRP A 277 -27.22 -4.91 -4.26
C TRP A 277 -26.90 -6.33 -3.84
N ILE A 278 -25.69 -6.79 -4.16
CA ILE A 278 -25.16 -8.06 -3.68
C ILE A 278 -23.76 -7.90 -3.09
N ASN A 279 -23.48 -8.68 -2.06
CA ASN A 279 -22.16 -8.75 -1.44
C ASN A 279 -21.20 -9.60 -2.30
N ARG A 280 -19.97 -9.79 -1.82
CA ARG A 280 -18.95 -10.63 -2.47
C ARG A 280 -19.26 -12.14 -2.41
N GLN A 281 -20.39 -12.53 -1.80
CA GLN A 281 -20.92 -13.89 -1.75
C GLN A 281 -22.10 -14.07 -2.73
N GLY A 282 -22.48 -13.01 -3.45
CA GLY A 282 -23.63 -13.01 -4.35
C GLY A 282 -25.00 -12.98 -3.64
N GLU A 283 -25.02 -12.62 -2.36
CA GLU A 283 -26.20 -12.52 -1.51
C GLU A 283 -26.75 -11.10 -1.52
N THR A 284 -28.08 -10.95 -1.53
CA THR A 284 -28.76 -9.64 -1.59
C THR A 284 -28.76 -8.90 -0.26
N GLU A 285 -28.89 -7.58 -0.31
CA GLU A 285 -28.98 -6.66 0.84
C GLU A 285 -29.89 -7.15 1.99
N GLU A 286 -31.08 -7.73 1.69
CA GLU A 286 -31.98 -8.30 2.72
C GLU A 286 -31.34 -9.37 3.63
N HIS A 287 -30.26 -10.03 3.20
CA HIS A 287 -29.59 -11.11 3.95
C HIS A 287 -28.44 -10.65 4.84
N GLY A 288 -27.93 -9.42 4.69
CA GLY A 288 -26.83 -8.92 5.51
C GLY A 288 -27.08 -7.51 6.07
N GLU A 289 -28.33 -7.20 6.43
CA GLU A 289 -28.77 -5.85 6.83
C GLU A 289 -29.03 -5.66 8.32
N GLU A 290 -28.74 -6.61 9.20
CA GLU A 290 -29.02 -6.42 10.64
C GLU A 290 -27.88 -5.66 11.35
N ILE A 291 -27.67 -4.39 10.98
CA ILE A 291 -27.09 -3.43 11.91
C ILE A 291 -28.19 -3.05 12.91
N ASP A 292 -27.98 -3.36 14.18
CA ASP A 292 -28.91 -2.91 15.21
C ASP A 292 -28.89 -1.38 15.24
N GLN A 293 -30.07 -0.76 15.16
CA GLN A 293 -30.20 0.69 15.24
C GLN A 293 -30.13 1.18 16.69
N GLU A 294 -30.24 0.27 17.65
CA GLU A 294 -30.08 0.57 19.07
C GLU A 294 -28.67 0.22 19.54
N ALA A 295 -28.09 1.12 20.33
CA ALA A 295 -26.84 0.84 21.03
C ALA A 295 -27.04 -0.30 22.04
N VAL A 296 -25.95 -1.00 22.37
CA VAL A 296 -25.93 -2.10 23.36
C VAL A 296 -26.57 -1.68 24.70
N VAL A 297 -26.41 -0.42 25.09
CA VAL A 297 -27.19 0.24 26.15
C VAL A 297 -27.57 1.66 25.73
N SER A 298 -28.60 2.23 26.36
CA SER A 298 -29.05 3.59 26.02
C SER A 298 -28.22 4.72 26.68
N GLU A 299 -27.45 4.40 27.72
CA GLU A 299 -26.66 5.34 28.53
C GLU A 299 -25.41 4.61 29.05
N PRO A 300 -24.27 5.31 29.23
CA PRO A 300 -23.03 4.69 29.66
C PRO A 300 -23.17 4.09 31.05
N LEU A 301 -22.63 2.88 31.23
CA LEU A 301 -22.62 2.19 32.52
C LEU A 301 -21.45 2.71 33.38
N GLN A 302 -21.58 2.56 34.69
CA GLN A 302 -20.53 3.00 35.61
C GLN A 302 -19.24 2.17 35.44
N PRO A 303 -18.04 2.79 35.52
CA PRO A 303 -16.80 2.05 35.49
C PRO A 303 -16.73 1.08 36.67
N LYS A 304 -16.08 -0.07 36.44
CA LYS A 304 -15.85 -1.06 37.49
C LYS A 304 -14.99 -0.54 38.63
N ARG A 305 -14.00 0.30 38.32
CA ARG A 305 -13.21 1.03 39.34
C ARG A 305 -13.49 2.52 39.26
N MET A 306 -14.04 3.05 40.35
CA MET A 306 -14.15 4.50 40.58
C MET A 306 -12.83 5.12 41.07
N ILE A 307 -11.83 4.30 41.38
CA ILE A 307 -10.53 4.73 41.93
C ILE A 307 -9.57 4.95 40.76
N GLN A 308 -9.26 6.21 40.47
CA GLN A 308 -8.37 6.59 39.37
C GLN A 308 -6.87 6.51 39.71
N SER A 309 -6.46 5.52 40.50
CA SER A 309 -5.05 5.21 40.73
C SER A 309 -4.67 3.93 40.01
N ILE A 310 -3.46 3.93 39.46
CA ILE A 310 -2.85 2.75 38.83
C ILE A 310 -2.89 1.58 39.82
N MET A 311 -3.39 0.43 39.36
CA MET A 311 -3.41 -0.83 40.10
C MET A 311 -2.00 -1.31 40.41
N THR A 312 -1.83 -1.85 41.60
CA THR A 312 -0.70 -2.74 41.89
C THR A 312 -0.86 -4.07 41.14
N GLU A 313 0.24 -4.79 40.94
CA GLU A 313 0.27 -6.13 40.33
C GLU A 313 -0.78 -7.07 40.95
N GLN A 314 -0.86 -7.10 42.28
CA GLN A 314 -1.83 -7.94 43.01
C GLN A 314 -3.28 -7.51 42.78
N GLU A 315 -3.55 -6.21 42.69
CA GLU A 315 -4.88 -5.70 42.39
C GLU A 315 -5.29 -6.04 40.95
N ALA A 316 -4.35 -5.93 39.99
CA ALA A 316 -4.56 -6.31 38.60
C ALA A 316 -4.83 -7.81 38.46
N GLU A 317 -4.04 -8.68 39.12
CA GLU A 317 -4.28 -10.12 39.14
C GLU A 317 -5.65 -10.47 39.74
N THR A 318 -5.97 -9.87 40.89
CA THR A 318 -7.25 -10.14 41.57
C THR A 318 -8.43 -9.75 40.68
N LEU A 319 -8.35 -8.58 40.04
CA LEU A 319 -9.38 -8.11 39.12
C LEU A 319 -9.47 -8.98 37.87
N ALA A 320 -8.35 -9.35 37.26
CA ALA A 320 -8.29 -10.24 36.11
C ALA A 320 -9.00 -11.57 36.41
N ARG A 321 -8.65 -12.22 37.53
CA ARG A 321 -9.27 -13.48 37.94
C ARG A 321 -10.78 -13.34 38.18
N GLU A 322 -11.20 -12.23 38.81
CA GLU A 322 -12.62 -11.95 39.04
C GLU A 322 -13.39 -11.74 37.73
N ILE A 323 -12.86 -10.93 36.81
CA ILE A 323 -13.55 -10.56 35.57
C ILE A 323 -13.63 -11.75 34.61
N ALA A 324 -12.54 -12.48 34.43
CA ALA A 324 -12.44 -13.59 33.50
C ALA A 324 -12.89 -14.94 34.09
N GLY A 325 -13.23 -14.99 35.38
CA GLY A 325 -13.61 -16.23 36.06
C GLY A 325 -12.49 -17.27 36.09
N ILE A 326 -11.23 -16.82 36.23
CA ILE A 326 -10.05 -17.67 36.16
C ILE A 326 -9.94 -18.50 37.45
N PRO A 327 -9.88 -19.84 37.36
CA PRO A 327 -9.78 -20.70 38.54
C PRO A 327 -8.52 -20.45 39.38
N GLU A 328 -8.60 -20.70 40.69
CA GLU A 328 -7.46 -20.51 41.62
C GLU A 328 -6.27 -21.44 41.30
N GLU A 329 -6.53 -22.58 40.67
CA GLU A 329 -5.53 -23.57 40.28
C GLU A 329 -4.66 -23.16 39.09
N MET A 330 -5.10 -22.19 38.27
CA MET A 330 -4.29 -21.69 37.17
C MET A 330 -3.18 -20.78 37.70
N VAL A 331 -1.96 -21.06 37.23
CA VAL A 331 -0.77 -20.31 37.61
C VAL A 331 -0.59 -19.11 36.70
N ILE A 332 -0.06 -18.02 37.24
CA ILE A 332 0.32 -16.87 36.45
C ILE A 332 1.64 -17.17 35.73
N ASP A 333 1.62 -17.13 34.41
CA ASP A 333 2.79 -17.34 33.55
C ASP A 333 3.48 -16.00 33.24
N ASN A 334 2.68 -14.98 32.93
CA ASN A 334 3.16 -13.64 32.63
C ASN A 334 2.30 -12.58 33.33
N ILE A 335 2.95 -11.54 33.85
CA ILE A 335 2.31 -10.30 34.29
C ILE A 335 3.22 -9.12 33.97
N GLN A 336 2.73 -8.23 33.12
CA GLN A 336 3.51 -7.12 32.59
C GLN A 336 2.72 -5.82 32.67
N TYR A 337 3.43 -4.76 33.05
CA TYR A 337 2.91 -3.40 33.05
C TYR A 337 3.50 -2.65 31.87
N TYR A 338 2.63 -2.07 31.06
CA TYR A 338 2.98 -1.23 29.94
C TYR A 338 2.49 0.20 30.19
N GLN A 339 3.37 1.16 30.00
CA GLN A 339 3.02 2.57 30.00
C GLN A 339 3.84 3.25 28.93
N ASP A 340 3.13 3.84 27.99
CA ASP A 340 3.65 4.73 26.96
C ASP A 340 2.99 6.09 27.15
N ASP A 341 3.64 7.16 26.70
CA ASP A 341 3.09 8.52 26.77
C ASP A 341 1.84 8.69 25.88
N HIS A 342 1.62 7.77 24.92
CA HIS A 342 0.55 7.82 23.92
C HIS A 342 -0.60 6.84 24.16
N GLN A 343 -0.42 5.86 25.05
CA GLN A 343 -1.40 4.81 25.31
C GLN A 343 -1.77 4.76 26.79
N PRO A 344 -3.04 4.43 27.13
CA PRO A 344 -3.40 4.21 28.51
C PRO A 344 -2.50 3.14 29.15
N ALA A 345 -2.05 3.40 30.38
CA ALA A 345 -1.29 2.42 31.15
C ALA A 345 -2.07 1.10 31.22
N THR A 346 -1.42 -0.02 30.94
CA THR A 346 -2.04 -1.33 30.72
C THR A 346 -1.33 -2.41 31.55
N TRP A 347 -2.11 -3.35 32.07
CA TRP A 347 -1.62 -4.60 32.66
C TRP A 347 -1.99 -5.77 31.75
N ASP A 348 -0.99 -6.53 31.33
CA ASP A 348 -1.16 -7.76 30.57
C ASP A 348 -0.86 -8.96 31.45
N LEU A 349 -1.79 -9.92 31.50
CA LEU A 349 -1.68 -11.11 32.33
C LEU A 349 -1.97 -12.36 31.50
N THR A 350 -1.16 -13.39 31.67
CA THR A 350 -1.40 -14.72 31.10
C THR A 350 -1.40 -15.75 32.21
N PHE A 351 -2.44 -16.58 32.24
CA PHE A 351 -2.62 -17.68 33.16
C PHE A 351 -2.58 -19.00 32.39
N THR A 352 -1.91 -20.02 32.94
CA THR A 352 -1.78 -21.33 32.30
C THR A 352 -2.14 -22.46 33.26
N GLU A 353 -2.59 -23.58 32.71
CA GLU A 353 -2.58 -24.84 33.44
C GLU A 353 -1.12 -25.30 33.60
N THR A 354 -0.71 -25.67 34.81
CA THR A 354 0.70 -25.99 35.09
C THR A 354 1.17 -27.23 34.33
N THR A 355 2.21 -27.09 33.50
CA THR A 355 3.03 -28.24 33.06
C THR A 355 4.52 -27.91 33.19
N GLU A 356 5.18 -28.43 34.22
CA GLU A 356 6.65 -28.49 34.26
C GLU A 356 7.14 -29.31 33.06
N GLY A 357 7.75 -28.65 32.07
CA GLY A 357 8.71 -29.29 31.15
C GLY A 357 8.29 -29.59 29.71
N GLN A 358 7.30 -28.91 29.12
CA GLN A 358 7.07 -28.95 27.66
C GLN A 358 6.89 -27.54 27.06
N GLU A 359 7.49 -27.29 25.89
CA GLU A 359 7.18 -26.13 25.03
C GLU A 359 5.83 -26.33 24.32
N ASN A 360 5.12 -25.31 23.82
CA ASN A 360 4.49 -24.16 24.48
C ASN A 360 3.23 -23.71 23.67
N TYR A 361 2.51 -24.64 23.01
CA TYR A 361 1.39 -24.29 22.09
C TYR A 361 0.07 -25.08 22.33
N ASP A 362 0.11 -26.18 23.07
CA ASP A 362 -1.06 -27.07 23.30
C ASP A 362 -1.63 -26.98 24.73
N THR A 363 -1.23 -25.97 25.51
CA THR A 363 -1.67 -25.83 26.91
C THR A 363 -2.82 -24.84 27.01
N TYR A 364 -3.84 -25.19 27.81
CA TYR A 364 -4.94 -24.28 28.11
C TYR A 364 -4.40 -23.01 28.77
N SER A 365 -4.66 -21.85 28.17
CA SER A 365 -4.24 -20.57 28.71
C SER A 365 -5.31 -19.49 28.55
N VAL A 366 -5.28 -18.52 29.46
CA VAL A 366 -6.16 -17.35 29.45
C VAL A 366 -5.27 -16.11 29.50
N SER A 367 -5.35 -15.28 28.48
CA SER A 367 -4.66 -13.99 28.40
C SER A 367 -5.67 -12.86 28.55
N ILE A 368 -5.32 -11.80 29.28
CA ILE A 368 -6.17 -10.63 29.49
C ILE A 368 -5.34 -9.35 29.61
N SER A 369 -5.80 -8.30 28.95
CA SER A 369 -5.21 -6.95 28.96
C SER A 369 -6.19 -5.96 29.58
N LEU A 370 -5.74 -5.25 30.61
CA LEU A 370 -6.56 -4.35 31.42
C LEU A 370 -6.01 -2.92 31.42
N ASN A 371 -6.87 -1.92 31.28
CA ASN A 371 -6.53 -0.55 31.65
C ASN A 371 -6.13 -0.51 33.13
N ALA A 372 -4.90 -0.06 33.41
CA ALA A 372 -4.31 -0.12 34.73
C ALA A 372 -5.00 0.80 35.75
N THR A 373 -5.82 1.75 35.31
CA THR A 373 -6.56 2.67 36.17
C THR A 373 -8.02 2.26 36.32
N THR A 374 -8.73 2.09 35.20
CA THR A 374 -10.19 1.85 35.18
C THR A 374 -10.56 0.37 35.32
N GLY A 375 -9.65 -0.54 34.97
CA GLY A 375 -9.91 -1.97 34.91
C GLY A 375 -10.77 -2.40 33.71
N GLU A 376 -10.96 -1.50 32.72
CA GLU A 376 -11.54 -1.83 31.41
C GLU A 376 -10.70 -2.91 30.72
N VAL A 377 -11.36 -3.85 30.03
CA VAL A 377 -10.68 -4.94 29.30
C VAL A 377 -10.49 -4.51 27.85
N TYR A 378 -9.25 -4.55 27.36
CA TYR A 378 -8.94 -4.29 25.94
C TYR A 378 -8.86 -5.57 25.11
N HIS A 379 -8.34 -6.63 25.72
CA HIS A 379 -8.17 -7.92 25.06
C HIS A 379 -8.37 -9.04 26.08
N TYR A 380 -8.99 -10.13 25.64
CA TYR A 380 -9.11 -11.38 26.35
C TYR A 380 -9.08 -12.51 25.33
N PHE A 381 -8.27 -13.52 25.58
CA PHE A 381 -8.17 -14.68 24.69
C PHE A 381 -7.99 -15.96 25.49
N VAL A 382 -8.74 -17.00 25.11
CA VAL A 382 -8.58 -18.35 25.61
C VAL A 382 -7.94 -19.22 24.54
N ASN A 383 -6.75 -19.73 24.86
CA ASN A 383 -6.14 -20.80 24.09
C ASN A 383 -6.68 -22.14 24.60
N ASP A 384 -7.73 -22.68 23.99
CA ASP A 384 -8.25 -24.01 24.32
C ASP A 384 -8.10 -24.96 23.12
N PRO A 385 -7.21 -25.97 23.20
CA PRO A 385 -7.05 -26.95 22.13
C PRO A 385 -8.33 -27.70 21.73
N GLN A 386 -9.35 -27.76 22.60
CA GLN A 386 -10.65 -28.36 22.27
C GLN A 386 -11.44 -27.54 21.23
N LEU A 387 -11.16 -26.24 21.14
CA LEU A 387 -11.77 -25.32 20.19
C LEU A 387 -11.09 -25.33 18.82
N TYR A 388 -10.02 -26.11 18.65
CA TYR A 388 -9.40 -26.32 17.35
C TYR A 388 -10.21 -27.28 16.46
N GLY A 389 -10.18 -27.04 15.15
CA GLY A 389 -10.87 -27.83 14.14
C GLY A 389 -12.36 -27.48 13.96
N ASP A 390 -13.01 -28.22 13.07
CA ASP A 390 -14.40 -27.98 12.67
C ASP A 390 -15.38 -28.44 13.75
N LEU A 391 -16.50 -27.72 13.87
CA LEU A 391 -17.65 -28.02 14.69
C LEU A 391 -18.43 -29.18 14.09
N GLU A 392 -18.51 -30.28 14.83
CA GLU A 392 -19.40 -31.39 14.48
C GLU A 392 -20.85 -31.05 14.85
N ALA A 393 -21.82 -31.48 14.04
CA ALA A 393 -23.22 -31.04 14.15
C ALA A 393 -23.89 -31.40 15.50
N ASP A 394 -23.37 -32.38 16.23
CA ASP A 394 -23.83 -32.80 17.56
C ASP A 394 -23.03 -32.18 18.73
N GLU A 395 -21.97 -31.42 18.46
CA GLU A 395 -21.18 -30.70 19.46
C GLU A 395 -21.75 -29.32 19.79
N ALA A 396 -22.53 -28.71 18.88
CA ALA A 396 -23.11 -27.39 19.06
C ALA A 396 -24.28 -27.41 20.05
N VAL A 397 -24.14 -26.74 21.19
CA VAL A 397 -25.21 -26.65 22.21
C VAL A 397 -25.78 -25.24 22.30
N VAL A 398 -25.03 -24.21 21.90
CA VAL A 398 -25.42 -22.80 22.01
C VAL A 398 -25.79 -22.23 20.65
N GLY A 399 -27.05 -21.81 20.53
CA GLY A 399 -27.56 -21.15 19.33
C GLY A 399 -27.07 -19.70 19.18
N TYR A 400 -27.12 -19.19 17.95
CA TYR A 400 -26.66 -17.85 17.59
C TYR A 400 -27.24 -16.74 18.48
N GLU A 401 -28.57 -16.68 18.62
CA GLU A 401 -29.25 -15.66 19.44
C GLU A 401 -28.87 -15.72 20.92
N GLU A 402 -28.64 -16.92 21.46
CA GLU A 402 -28.17 -17.09 22.83
C GLU A 402 -26.72 -16.60 22.98
N ALA A 403 -25.86 -16.92 22.01
CA ALA A 403 -24.47 -16.46 21.98
C ALA A 403 -24.38 -14.94 21.80
N LYS A 404 -25.21 -14.33 20.94
CA LYS A 404 -25.30 -12.87 20.75
C LYS A 404 -25.69 -12.16 22.04
N ALA A 405 -26.70 -12.67 22.75
CA ALA A 405 -27.09 -12.14 24.04
C ALA A 405 -25.96 -12.21 25.07
N LYS A 406 -25.17 -13.31 25.09
CA LYS A 406 -23.98 -13.42 25.94
C LYS A 406 -22.90 -12.42 25.56
N ALA A 407 -22.63 -12.24 24.27
CA ALA A 407 -21.65 -11.26 23.79
C ALA A 407 -22.00 -9.83 24.24
N ILE A 408 -23.27 -9.45 24.15
CA ILE A 408 -23.80 -8.17 24.65
C ILE A 408 -23.54 -8.00 26.15
N GLU A 409 -23.77 -9.04 26.97
CA GLU A 409 -23.50 -8.98 28.41
C GLU A 409 -22.00 -8.88 28.72
N ILE A 410 -21.15 -9.54 27.92
CA ILE A 410 -19.68 -9.39 28.03
C ILE A 410 -19.27 -7.95 27.76
N ILE A 411 -19.79 -7.29 26.71
CA ILE A 411 -19.48 -5.88 26.41
C ILE A 411 -19.86 -4.97 27.58
N LYS A 412 -21.06 -5.15 28.14
CA LYS A 412 -21.50 -4.38 29.33
C LYS A 412 -20.58 -4.58 30.53
N GLN A 413 -19.97 -5.77 30.65
CA GLN A 413 -19.03 -6.08 31.72
C GLN A 413 -17.62 -5.56 31.43
N PHE A 414 -17.14 -5.63 30.19
CA PHE A 414 -15.74 -5.40 29.82
C PHE A 414 -15.45 -3.94 29.43
N ALA A 415 -16.42 -3.28 28.77
CA ALA A 415 -16.35 -1.88 28.34
C ALA A 415 -17.63 -1.10 28.73
N PRO A 416 -17.99 -1.04 30.03
CA PRO A 416 -19.25 -0.45 30.50
C PRO A 416 -19.45 1.01 30.08
N GLU A 417 -18.37 1.80 30.06
CA GLU A 417 -18.40 3.24 29.75
C GLU A 417 -18.57 3.54 28.25
N LYS A 418 -18.39 2.53 27.38
CA LYS A 418 -18.46 2.68 25.92
C LYS A 418 -19.69 2.01 25.32
N ALA A 419 -20.41 1.21 26.10
CA ALA A 419 -21.50 0.37 25.62
C ALA A 419 -22.68 1.16 25.02
N ASP A 420 -22.79 2.46 25.30
CA ASP A 420 -23.79 3.37 24.72
C ASP A 420 -23.46 3.85 23.31
N ASN A 421 -22.21 3.69 22.89
CA ASN A 421 -21.72 4.09 21.57
C ASN A 421 -21.38 2.88 20.68
N ILE A 422 -21.78 1.67 21.10
CA ILE A 422 -21.48 0.42 20.41
C ILE A 422 -22.77 -0.18 19.85
N TYR A 423 -22.75 -0.53 18.56
CA TYR A 423 -23.89 -1.05 17.81
C TYR A 423 -23.52 -2.39 17.21
N TYR A 424 -24.42 -3.36 17.32
CA TYR A 424 -24.18 -4.67 16.71
C TYR A 424 -24.13 -4.54 15.18
N ASN A 425 -23.07 -5.09 14.58
CA ASN A 425 -22.85 -5.05 13.15
C ASN A 425 -22.85 -6.48 12.60
N ALA A 426 -23.98 -6.93 12.03
CA ALA A 426 -24.08 -8.24 11.38
C ALA A 426 -23.32 -8.33 10.05
N THR A 427 -22.84 -7.20 9.50
CA THR A 427 -22.28 -7.12 8.14
C THR A 427 -20.81 -7.52 8.06
N GLU A 428 -20.06 -7.49 9.16
CA GLU A 428 -18.65 -7.88 9.19
C GLU A 428 -18.52 -9.42 9.20
N TYR A 429 -18.16 -9.95 8.02
CA TYR A 429 -17.53 -11.25 7.74
C TYR A 429 -17.68 -12.32 8.85
N ASN A 430 -18.89 -12.87 8.97
CA ASN A 430 -19.08 -14.15 9.63
C ASN A 430 -18.61 -15.27 8.70
N ASN A 431 -17.29 -15.47 8.62
CA ASN A 431 -16.66 -16.56 7.87
C ASN A 431 -16.89 -17.95 8.48
N ASN A 432 -17.98 -18.09 9.23
CA ASN A 432 -18.42 -19.37 9.70
C ASN A 432 -19.11 -20.04 8.53
N ASN A 433 -18.39 -20.95 7.86
CA ASN A 433 -18.92 -21.93 6.92
C ASN A 433 -19.92 -22.91 7.61
N GLY A 434 -20.60 -22.49 8.68
CA GLY A 434 -21.38 -23.29 9.63
C GLY A 434 -20.52 -24.18 10.54
N ARG A 435 -19.19 -24.14 10.40
CA ARG A 435 -18.26 -25.11 11.00
C ARG A 435 -17.31 -24.54 12.05
N SER A 436 -17.35 -23.25 12.38
CA SER A 436 -16.53 -22.76 13.49
C SER A 436 -17.11 -23.21 14.83
N LYS A 437 -16.22 -23.59 15.75
CA LYS A 437 -16.58 -23.91 17.14
C LYS A 437 -16.94 -22.69 17.98
N HIS A 438 -16.92 -21.48 17.41
CA HIS A 438 -17.36 -20.26 18.07
C HIS A 438 -18.19 -19.37 17.12
N HIS A 439 -19.13 -18.64 17.70
CA HIS A 439 -19.87 -17.55 17.05
C HIS A 439 -19.11 -16.25 17.25
N LEU A 440 -18.72 -15.59 16.16
CA LEU A 440 -18.09 -14.27 16.18
C LEU A 440 -19.15 -13.18 16.07
N PHE A 441 -19.05 -12.16 16.90
CA PHE A 441 -19.91 -10.99 16.87
C PHE A 441 -19.06 -9.73 16.83
N THR A 442 -19.25 -8.93 15.79
CA THR A 442 -18.65 -7.61 15.66
C THR A 442 -19.66 -6.55 16.09
N PHE A 443 -19.18 -5.58 16.87
CA PHE A 443 -19.92 -4.40 17.21
C PHE A 443 -19.12 -3.16 16.83
N GLN A 444 -19.73 -2.25 16.08
CA GLN A 444 -19.08 -1.05 15.56
C GLN A 444 -19.35 0.15 16.47
N ARG A 445 -18.33 1.00 16.66
CA ARG A 445 -18.51 2.29 17.32
C ARG A 445 -19.28 3.24 16.41
N LYS A 446 -20.29 3.91 16.95
CA LYS A 446 -20.92 5.08 16.31
C LYS A 446 -20.87 6.28 17.25
N GLU A 447 -20.49 7.42 16.68
CA GLU A 447 -20.50 8.71 17.35
C GLU A 447 -21.52 9.59 16.64
N ASN A 448 -22.48 10.17 17.38
CA ASN A 448 -23.61 10.90 16.78
C ASN A 448 -24.39 10.09 15.72
N GLY A 449 -24.40 8.76 15.84
CA GLY A 449 -25.02 7.86 14.87
C GLY A 449 -24.19 7.59 13.60
N ILE A 450 -22.99 8.16 13.48
CA ILE A 450 -22.07 7.99 12.35
C ILE A 450 -21.00 6.96 12.74
N PRO A 451 -20.73 5.93 11.91
CA PRO A 451 -19.72 4.92 12.19
C PRO A 451 -18.31 5.52 12.27
N VAL A 452 -17.50 4.98 13.18
CA VAL A 452 -16.08 5.30 13.28
C VAL A 452 -15.28 4.16 12.67
N ARG A 453 -14.63 4.43 11.53
CA ARG A 453 -13.89 3.41 10.78
C ARG A 453 -12.74 2.84 11.62
N GLY A 454 -12.65 1.52 11.67
CA GLY A 454 -11.62 0.79 12.41
C GLY A 454 -11.88 0.64 13.91
N ASP A 455 -12.87 1.35 14.48
CA ASP A 455 -13.26 1.22 15.87
C ASP A 455 -14.37 0.17 16.04
N SER A 456 -14.03 -0.96 16.66
CA SER A 456 -14.96 -2.07 16.88
C SER A 456 -14.62 -2.87 18.14
N ILE A 457 -15.61 -3.62 18.62
CA ILE A 457 -15.45 -4.66 19.63
C ILE A 457 -15.86 -5.98 18.99
N ASN A 458 -14.95 -6.94 18.98
CA ASN A 458 -15.17 -8.29 18.50
C ASN A 458 -15.30 -9.22 19.71
N VAL A 459 -16.29 -10.10 19.68
CA VAL A 459 -16.56 -11.06 20.75
C VAL A 459 -16.84 -12.44 20.16
N SER A 460 -16.05 -13.43 20.54
CA SER A 460 -16.26 -14.83 20.15
C SER A 460 -16.80 -15.65 21.30
N ILE A 461 -17.93 -16.33 21.08
CA ILE A 461 -18.59 -17.19 22.07
C ILE A 461 -18.57 -18.64 21.56
N SER A 462 -18.07 -19.57 22.37
CA SER A 462 -18.04 -21.01 22.07
C SER A 462 -19.45 -21.53 21.73
N ALA A 463 -19.59 -22.16 20.56
CA ALA A 463 -20.83 -22.82 20.14
C ALA A 463 -21.10 -24.11 20.95
N ILE A 464 -20.08 -24.64 21.63
CA ILE A 464 -20.13 -25.91 22.38
C ILE A 464 -20.69 -25.69 23.80
N ASP A 465 -20.18 -24.68 24.52
CA ASP A 465 -20.51 -24.46 25.93
C ASP A 465 -20.89 -23.01 26.29
N GLY A 466 -20.81 -22.09 25.32
CA GLY A 466 -21.21 -20.70 25.48
C GLY A 466 -20.28 -19.86 26.33
N LYS A 467 -19.05 -20.34 26.58
CA LYS A 467 -18.01 -19.54 27.22
C LYS A 467 -17.44 -18.51 26.26
N LEU A 468 -16.90 -17.43 26.83
CA LEU A 468 -16.11 -16.45 26.09
C LEU A 468 -14.81 -17.10 25.61
N VAL A 469 -14.50 -16.94 24.33
CA VAL A 469 -13.28 -17.45 23.70
C VAL A 469 -12.33 -16.30 23.42
N ASP A 470 -12.85 -15.23 22.82
CA ASP A 470 -12.07 -14.06 22.44
C ASP A 470 -12.90 -12.80 22.68
N TYR A 471 -12.23 -11.75 23.15
CA TYR A 471 -12.73 -10.39 23.14
C TYR A 471 -11.57 -9.51 22.73
N TYR A 472 -11.80 -8.67 21.72
CA TYR A 472 -10.82 -7.71 21.27
C TYR A 472 -11.49 -6.38 20.98
N GLN A 473 -10.92 -5.31 21.53
CA GLN A 473 -11.36 -3.95 21.26
C GLN A 473 -10.29 -3.19 20.47
N SER A 474 -10.70 -2.70 19.29
CA SER A 474 -10.00 -1.63 18.57
C SER A 474 -10.72 -0.31 18.87
N TRP A 475 -10.03 0.64 19.49
CA TRP A 475 -10.66 1.88 19.90
C TRP A 475 -9.67 3.04 19.98
N GLN A 476 -9.94 4.10 19.21
CA GLN A 476 -9.16 5.32 19.27
C GLN A 476 -9.58 6.18 20.49
N ASN A 477 -8.65 6.34 21.43
CA ASN A 477 -8.83 7.16 22.63
C ASN A 477 -8.40 8.62 22.40
N ASN A 478 -8.95 9.55 23.19
CA ASN A 478 -8.61 10.98 23.17
C ASN A 478 -8.75 11.64 21.78
N VAL A 479 -9.74 11.21 20.99
CA VAL A 479 -10.04 11.80 19.68
C VAL A 479 -11.19 12.79 19.75
N THR A 480 -11.20 13.77 18.86
CA THR A 480 -12.32 14.71 18.69
C THR A 480 -13.01 14.46 17.36
N PHE A 481 -14.35 14.56 17.37
CA PHE A 481 -15.18 14.34 16.19
C PHE A 481 -15.72 15.67 15.64
N PRO A 482 -15.51 15.96 14.35
CA PRO A 482 -16.09 17.15 13.74
C PRO A 482 -17.62 17.02 13.65
N SER A 483 -18.33 18.16 13.72
CA SER A 483 -19.79 18.19 13.53
C SER A 483 -20.15 17.70 12.12
N PHE A 484 -21.28 17.01 11.99
CA PHE A 484 -21.89 16.62 10.72
C PHE A 484 -22.84 17.68 10.14
N ASP A 485 -22.89 18.87 10.74
CA ASP A 485 -23.60 20.02 10.18
C ASP A 485 -22.97 20.46 8.85
N ASP A 486 -23.83 20.93 7.93
CA ASP A 486 -23.45 21.51 6.63
C ASP A 486 -22.63 20.57 5.70
N VAL A 487 -22.78 19.25 5.86
CA VAL A 487 -22.23 18.28 4.89
C VAL A 487 -22.92 18.36 3.54
N ILE A 488 -22.20 18.06 2.46
CA ILE A 488 -22.77 17.92 1.12
C ILE A 488 -23.77 16.75 1.08
N SER A 489 -24.67 16.73 0.09
CA SER A 489 -25.64 15.63 -0.05
C SER A 489 -24.97 14.34 -0.56
N LYS A 490 -25.62 13.20 -0.33
CA LYS A 490 -25.16 11.90 -0.85
C LYS A 490 -25.09 11.87 -2.38
N GLU A 491 -26.02 12.56 -3.06
CA GLU A 491 -26.03 12.69 -4.52
C GLU A 491 -24.79 13.43 -5.01
N THR A 492 -24.50 14.60 -4.42
CA THR A 492 -23.27 15.34 -4.74
C THR A 492 -22.04 14.52 -4.41
N ALA A 493 -22.01 13.81 -3.28
CA ALA A 493 -20.88 12.96 -2.92
C ALA A 493 -20.66 11.86 -3.97
N PHE A 494 -21.73 11.17 -4.39
CA PHE A 494 -21.64 10.12 -5.40
C PHE A 494 -21.22 10.66 -6.77
N GLU A 495 -21.68 11.86 -7.17
CA GLU A 495 -21.16 12.55 -8.36
C GLU A 495 -19.65 12.78 -8.31
N ARG A 496 -19.08 13.11 -7.14
CA ARG A 496 -17.62 13.21 -6.95
C ARG A 496 -16.93 11.86 -7.09
N PHE A 497 -17.54 10.77 -6.63
CA PHE A 497 -16.99 9.42 -6.83
C PHE A 497 -16.90 9.04 -8.31
N LEU A 498 -17.84 9.47 -9.15
CA LEU A 498 -17.80 9.23 -10.60
C LEU A 498 -16.67 9.99 -11.34
N GLU A 499 -15.90 10.84 -10.66
CA GLU A 499 -14.67 11.43 -11.23
C GLU A 499 -13.48 10.46 -11.23
N ARG A 500 -13.54 9.43 -10.38
CA ARG A 500 -12.48 8.41 -10.21
C ARG A 500 -12.97 6.99 -10.44
N TYR A 501 -14.28 6.81 -10.62
CA TYR A 501 -14.89 5.52 -10.87
C TYR A 501 -15.75 5.57 -12.13
N GLU A 502 -15.70 4.51 -12.92
CA GLU A 502 -16.72 4.24 -13.93
C GLU A 502 -17.54 3.01 -13.54
N ILE A 503 -18.74 2.89 -14.10
CA ILE A 503 -19.59 1.73 -13.84
C ILE A 503 -19.37 0.76 -14.98
N ASP A 504 -18.93 -0.44 -14.64
CA ASP A 504 -18.58 -1.45 -15.62
C ASP A 504 -19.31 -2.76 -15.36
N LEU A 505 -19.51 -3.53 -16.43
CA LEU A 505 -20.02 -4.89 -16.39
C LEU A 505 -18.83 -5.84 -16.38
N GLY A 506 -18.72 -6.68 -15.36
CA GLY A 506 -17.63 -7.63 -15.21
C GLY A 506 -18.10 -8.99 -14.72
N TRP A 507 -17.26 -10.00 -14.93
CA TRP A 507 -17.34 -11.26 -14.20
C TRP A 507 -16.59 -11.10 -12.88
N GLU A 508 -17.35 -10.99 -11.79
CA GLU A 508 -16.80 -10.89 -10.44
C GLU A 508 -16.98 -12.19 -9.70
N MET A 509 -15.98 -12.53 -8.88
CA MET A 509 -16.03 -13.71 -8.02
C MET A 509 -17.04 -13.48 -6.90
N ILE A 510 -18.01 -14.39 -6.78
CA ILE A 510 -19.06 -14.35 -5.76
C ILE A 510 -19.04 -15.57 -4.85
N ALA A 511 -18.20 -16.57 -5.09
CA ALA A 511 -17.98 -17.65 -4.14
C ALA A 511 -16.61 -18.27 -4.40
N ASP A 512 -15.92 -18.58 -3.30
CA ASP A 512 -14.70 -19.40 -3.30
C ASP A 512 -14.96 -20.60 -2.37
N ASP A 513 -15.30 -21.74 -2.95
CA ASP A 513 -15.40 -22.98 -2.19
C ASP A 513 -14.00 -23.58 -2.07
N SER A 514 -13.31 -23.24 -0.98
CA SER A 514 -11.98 -23.78 -0.67
C SER A 514 -11.92 -25.31 -0.52
N GLN A 515 -13.04 -26.00 -0.32
CA GLN A 515 -13.08 -27.47 -0.21
C GLN A 515 -13.26 -28.12 -1.58
N GLU A 516 -14.09 -27.52 -2.44
CA GLU A 516 -14.23 -27.93 -3.85
C GLU A 516 -13.18 -27.28 -4.77
N ASN A 517 -12.31 -26.41 -4.22
CA ASN A 517 -11.31 -25.62 -4.94
C ASN A 517 -11.88 -24.89 -6.16
N LYS A 518 -13.08 -24.31 -6.01
CA LYS A 518 -13.88 -23.83 -7.12
C LYS A 518 -14.30 -22.38 -6.92
N GLU A 519 -13.93 -21.54 -7.87
CA GLU A 519 -14.46 -20.18 -7.95
C GLU A 519 -15.70 -20.12 -8.80
N THR A 520 -16.69 -19.40 -8.29
CA THR A 520 -17.92 -19.08 -9.01
C THR A 520 -17.95 -17.60 -9.32
N TYR A 521 -18.13 -17.28 -10.59
CA TYR A 521 -18.22 -15.91 -11.10
C TYR A 521 -19.63 -15.61 -11.60
N ARG A 522 -20.08 -14.38 -11.37
CA ARG A 522 -21.38 -13.87 -11.85
C ARG A 522 -21.16 -12.56 -12.60
N LYS A 523 -21.96 -12.31 -13.65
CA LYS A 523 -21.97 -10.99 -14.29
C LYS A 523 -22.64 -9.99 -13.37
N VAL A 524 -21.92 -8.94 -12.99
CA VAL A 524 -22.40 -7.87 -12.10
C VAL A 524 -21.95 -6.50 -12.62
N TYR A 525 -22.64 -5.46 -12.18
CA TYR A 525 -22.13 -4.09 -12.32
C TYR A 525 -21.37 -3.67 -11.06
N PHE A 526 -20.22 -3.05 -11.25
CA PHE A 526 -19.35 -2.58 -10.17
C PHE A 526 -18.77 -1.21 -10.48
N LEU A 527 -18.22 -0.54 -9.47
CA LEU A 527 -17.48 0.71 -9.64
C LEU A 527 -16.01 0.38 -9.90
N ASP A 528 -15.59 0.47 -11.16
CA ASP A 528 -14.20 0.25 -11.56
C ASP A 528 -13.35 1.48 -11.26
N ASN A 529 -12.21 1.30 -10.60
CA ASN A 529 -11.36 2.40 -10.15
C ASN A 529 -10.43 2.83 -11.29
N LEU A 530 -10.59 4.07 -11.74
CA LEU A 530 -9.78 4.64 -12.83
C LEU A 530 -8.36 5.04 -12.39
N HIS A 531 -8.01 4.85 -11.11
CA HIS A 531 -6.68 5.14 -10.55
C HIS A 531 -6.19 6.57 -10.86
N VAL A 532 -7.10 7.54 -10.81
CA VAL A 532 -6.82 8.94 -11.16
C VAL A 532 -5.92 9.68 -10.16
N PHE A 533 -5.68 9.09 -9.00
CA PHE A 533 -4.81 9.63 -7.95
C PHE A 533 -3.61 8.72 -7.73
N ASP A 534 -2.43 9.33 -7.58
CA ASP A 534 -1.17 8.67 -7.23
C ASP A 534 -0.93 8.59 -5.71
N GLN A 535 -1.93 8.97 -4.91
CA GLN A 535 -1.89 8.94 -3.46
C GLN A 535 -3.25 8.53 -2.87
N ALA A 536 -3.24 8.10 -1.61
CA ALA A 536 -4.46 7.80 -0.88
C ALA A 536 -5.26 9.09 -0.62
N VAL A 537 -6.54 9.10 -0.99
CA VAL A 537 -7.44 10.25 -0.81
C VAL A 537 -8.73 9.88 -0.08
N TYR A 538 -9.39 10.89 0.46
CA TYR A 538 -10.73 10.81 1.02
C TYR A 538 -11.63 11.95 0.51
N LEU A 539 -12.94 11.72 0.44
CA LEU A 539 -13.91 12.75 0.07
C LEU A 539 -14.37 13.47 1.33
N ASN A 540 -13.89 14.70 1.53
CA ASN A 540 -14.26 15.47 2.72
C ASN A 540 -15.76 15.81 2.68
N ALA A 541 -16.50 15.40 3.70
CA ALA A 541 -17.96 15.48 3.69
C ALA A 541 -18.49 16.92 3.72
N LYS A 542 -17.70 17.90 4.14
CA LYS A 542 -18.11 19.31 4.21
C LYS A 542 -17.78 20.07 2.94
N THR A 543 -16.58 19.86 2.41
CA THR A 543 -16.11 20.61 1.24
C THR A 543 -16.55 19.97 -0.08
N GLY A 544 -16.73 18.64 -0.09
CA GLY A 544 -16.93 17.87 -1.33
C GLY A 544 -15.67 17.74 -2.19
N ASN A 545 -14.52 18.18 -1.69
CA ASN A 545 -13.24 18.04 -2.37
C ASN A 545 -12.56 16.74 -1.96
N TRP A 546 -11.72 16.22 -2.85
CA TRP A 546 -10.79 15.15 -2.52
C TRP A 546 -9.64 15.75 -1.71
N HIS A 547 -9.30 15.10 -0.61
CA HIS A 547 -8.19 15.48 0.26
C HIS A 547 -7.22 14.31 0.38
N SER A 548 -5.93 14.58 0.51
CA SER A 548 -4.93 13.58 0.83
C SER A 548 -5.24 12.96 2.19
N ARG A 549 -5.20 11.62 2.30
CA ARG A 549 -5.36 10.93 3.60
C ARG A 549 -4.21 11.20 4.56
N LEU A 550 -3.13 11.81 4.10
CA LEU A 550 -1.92 12.04 4.90
C LEU A 550 -1.83 13.48 5.37
N THR A 551 -1.85 14.41 4.40
CA THR A 551 -1.63 15.84 4.63
C THR A 551 -2.91 16.60 4.92
N ASP A 552 -4.07 16.06 4.54
CA ASP A 552 -5.36 16.76 4.47
C ASP A 552 -5.39 17.92 3.45
N GLU A 553 -4.41 18.01 2.54
CA GLU A 553 -4.42 18.98 1.45
C GLU A 553 -5.38 18.55 0.34
N ILE A 554 -5.98 19.54 -0.35
CA ILE A 554 -6.85 19.28 -1.51
C ILE A 554 -6.04 18.62 -2.62
N VAL A 555 -6.58 17.53 -3.17
CA VAL A 555 -6.05 16.83 -4.33
C VAL A 555 -7.05 16.95 -5.47
N THR A 556 -6.59 17.38 -6.64
CA THR A 556 -7.46 17.57 -7.81
C THR A 556 -7.26 16.43 -8.79
N VAL A 557 -8.37 15.87 -9.31
CA VAL A 557 -8.35 14.91 -10.42
C VAL A 557 -7.94 15.64 -11.69
N ASN A 558 -6.90 15.17 -12.40
CA ASN A 558 -6.45 15.74 -13.68
C ASN A 558 -6.38 17.28 -13.66
N PRO A 559 -5.51 17.87 -12.84
CA PRO A 559 -5.48 19.31 -12.63
C PRO A 559 -5.19 20.06 -13.93
N GLU A 560 -6.13 20.91 -14.36
CA GLU A 560 -5.98 21.82 -15.51
C GLU A 560 -6.14 23.28 -15.07
N ALA A 561 -5.37 24.17 -15.69
CA ALA A 561 -5.45 25.60 -15.44
C ALA A 561 -6.12 26.33 -16.62
N ASN A 562 -7.00 27.27 -16.29
CA ASN A 562 -7.80 28.04 -17.25
C ASN A 562 -6.97 29.11 -18.00
N ASP A 563 -5.82 29.51 -17.45
CA ASP A 563 -5.03 30.67 -17.91
C ASP A 563 -3.70 30.30 -18.61
N ILE A 564 -3.56 29.04 -19.06
CA ILE A 564 -2.33 28.56 -19.71
C ILE A 564 -2.44 28.28 -21.22
N GLU A 565 -3.65 28.20 -21.77
CA GLU A 565 -3.86 27.83 -23.18
C GLU A 565 -3.22 28.85 -24.14
N GLY A 566 -2.36 28.35 -25.05
CA GLY A 566 -1.70 29.15 -26.07
C GLY A 566 -0.44 29.90 -25.59
N LEU A 567 0.00 29.68 -24.35
CA LEU A 567 1.31 30.14 -23.88
C LEU A 567 2.43 29.32 -24.50
N LEU A 568 3.63 29.91 -24.60
CA LEU A 568 4.80 29.17 -25.07
C LEU A 568 5.25 28.11 -24.06
N GLU A 569 5.04 28.40 -22.78
CA GLU A 569 5.41 27.57 -21.63
C GLU A 569 4.31 26.57 -21.25
N GLU A 570 3.26 26.41 -22.06
CA GLU A 570 2.07 25.61 -21.73
C GLU A 570 2.42 24.17 -21.33
N GLU A 571 3.31 23.50 -22.06
CA GLU A 571 3.77 22.14 -21.75
C GLU A 571 4.50 22.06 -20.41
N ALA A 572 5.41 23.00 -20.15
CA ALA A 572 6.15 23.07 -18.90
C ALA A 572 5.23 23.39 -17.71
N LEU A 573 4.25 24.28 -17.90
CA LEU A 573 3.24 24.60 -16.90
C LEU A 573 2.36 23.39 -16.57
N LYS A 574 1.88 22.64 -17.59
CA LYS A 574 1.13 21.40 -17.39
C LYS A 574 1.91 20.38 -16.56
N LEU A 575 3.20 20.22 -16.84
CA LEU A 575 4.07 19.33 -16.07
C LEU A 575 4.14 19.75 -14.60
N MET A 576 4.41 21.02 -14.32
CA MET A 576 4.52 21.54 -12.96
C MET A 576 3.19 21.48 -12.18
N ILE A 577 2.06 21.64 -12.88
CA ILE A 577 0.72 21.48 -12.32
C ILE A 577 0.46 20.01 -11.97
N ALA A 578 0.78 19.07 -12.87
CA ALA A 578 0.54 17.64 -12.67
C ALA A 578 1.26 17.09 -11.42
N TYR A 579 2.43 17.65 -11.10
CA TYR A 579 3.22 17.28 -9.92
C TYR A 579 2.97 18.15 -8.68
N GLY A 580 2.01 19.07 -8.72
CA GLY A 580 1.67 19.93 -7.57
C GLY A 580 2.75 20.97 -7.22
N ALA A 581 3.67 21.23 -8.15
CA ALA A 581 4.72 22.25 -8.00
C ALA A 581 4.16 23.67 -8.14
N ILE A 582 3.08 23.83 -8.91
CA ILE A 582 2.30 25.07 -9.01
C ILE A 582 0.86 24.78 -8.57
N PRO A 583 0.36 25.41 -7.49
CA PRO A 583 -1.02 25.22 -7.05
C PRO A 583 -2.00 25.95 -7.98
N ILE A 584 -3.18 25.36 -8.16
CA ILE A 584 -4.32 25.97 -8.85
C ILE A 584 -5.18 26.69 -7.80
N ASP A 585 -5.55 27.94 -8.08
CA ASP A 585 -6.43 28.72 -7.19
C ASP A 585 -7.91 28.25 -7.24
N GLU A 586 -8.74 28.80 -6.36
CA GLU A 586 -10.18 28.49 -6.30
C GLU A 586 -10.94 28.81 -7.61
N ASN A 587 -10.35 29.63 -8.50
CA ASN A 587 -10.92 30.01 -9.80
C ASN A 587 -10.36 29.16 -10.97
N GLY A 588 -9.54 28.16 -10.68
CA GLY A 588 -8.91 27.31 -11.68
C GLY A 588 -7.74 27.96 -12.42
N ASN A 589 -7.08 28.96 -11.85
CA ASN A 589 -5.95 29.68 -12.48
C ASN A 589 -4.64 29.43 -11.72
N ILE A 590 -3.51 29.60 -12.42
CA ILE A 590 -2.17 29.51 -11.82
C ILE A 590 -1.39 30.83 -11.88
N HIS A 591 -1.93 31.86 -12.52
CA HIS A 591 -1.30 33.18 -12.64
C HIS A 591 0.13 33.12 -13.21
N PRO A 592 0.30 32.73 -14.49
CA PRO A 592 1.61 32.44 -15.09
C PRO A 592 2.61 33.61 -15.04
N GLU A 593 2.12 34.86 -15.01
CA GLU A 593 2.95 36.07 -14.94
C GLU A 593 3.30 36.51 -13.51
N GLN A 594 2.80 35.80 -12.48
CA GLN A 594 3.13 36.11 -11.10
C GLN A 594 4.59 35.72 -10.80
N PRO A 595 5.40 36.62 -10.20
CA PRO A 595 6.73 36.27 -9.71
C PRO A 595 6.70 35.16 -8.65
N ILE A 596 7.65 34.23 -8.72
CA ILE A 596 7.78 33.15 -7.73
C ILE A 596 8.60 33.59 -6.51
N THR A 597 8.32 32.96 -5.37
CA THR A 597 9.09 33.11 -4.13
C THR A 597 10.25 32.11 -4.03
N ARG A 598 11.18 32.34 -3.09
CA ARG A 598 12.29 31.42 -2.79
C ARG A 598 11.78 30.05 -2.32
N GLY A 599 10.69 30.01 -1.55
CA GLY A 599 10.03 28.76 -1.15
C GLY A 599 9.45 28.00 -2.33
N GLU A 600 8.70 28.67 -3.21
CA GLU A 600 8.16 28.07 -4.43
C GLU A 600 9.28 27.52 -5.33
N MET A 601 10.37 28.26 -5.50
CA MET A 601 11.54 27.84 -6.26
C MET A 601 12.12 26.51 -5.75
N VAL A 602 12.37 26.40 -4.43
CA VAL A 602 12.93 25.17 -3.86
C VAL A 602 11.93 24.03 -3.96
N LYS A 603 10.64 24.26 -3.69
CA LYS A 603 9.60 23.24 -3.89
C LYS A 603 9.59 22.71 -5.32
N MET A 604 9.68 23.58 -6.33
CA MET A 604 9.74 23.17 -7.74
C MET A 604 10.99 22.35 -8.06
N LEU A 605 12.18 22.77 -7.60
CA LEU A 605 13.41 21.99 -7.77
C LEU A 605 13.29 20.60 -7.15
N MET A 606 12.74 20.54 -5.94
CA MET A 606 12.61 19.30 -5.19
C MET A 606 11.63 18.35 -5.88
N LEU A 607 10.43 18.81 -6.24
CA LEU A 607 9.44 17.99 -6.96
C LEU A 607 9.90 17.58 -8.36
N ALA A 608 10.73 18.38 -9.03
CA ALA A 608 11.38 17.97 -10.26
C ALA A 608 12.32 16.77 -10.03
N ASN A 609 13.05 16.74 -8.90
CA ASN A 609 14.03 15.71 -8.55
C ASN A 609 13.45 14.46 -7.90
N ASN A 610 12.47 14.61 -7.02
CA ASN A 610 11.71 13.50 -6.47
C ASN A 610 10.23 13.92 -6.47
N PRO A 611 9.42 13.42 -7.41
CA PRO A 611 8.03 13.86 -7.54
C PRO A 611 7.10 13.33 -6.46
N ASP A 612 7.57 12.43 -5.57
CA ASP A 612 6.74 11.78 -4.56
C ASP A 612 6.41 12.75 -3.40
N PRO A 613 5.15 13.21 -3.26
CA PRO A 613 4.76 14.08 -2.15
C PRO A 613 4.83 13.36 -0.79
N LEU A 614 4.70 12.03 -0.76
CA LEU A 614 4.77 11.22 0.46
C LEU A 614 6.13 11.36 1.13
N TYR A 615 7.18 11.35 0.31
CA TYR A 615 8.56 11.52 0.76
C TYR A 615 8.74 12.80 1.59
N TYR A 616 8.24 13.94 1.09
CA TYR A 616 8.36 15.22 1.79
C TYR A 616 7.46 15.32 3.01
N TYR A 617 6.29 14.69 2.98
CA TYR A 617 5.41 14.62 4.14
C TYR A 617 6.06 13.83 5.28
N ASP A 618 6.53 12.61 5.01
CA ASP A 618 7.16 11.75 6.01
C ASP A 618 8.42 12.38 6.59
N MET A 619 9.21 13.05 5.76
CA MET A 619 10.33 13.87 6.21
C MET A 619 9.85 14.97 7.18
N GLY A 620 8.86 15.76 6.79
CA GLY A 620 8.32 16.82 7.64
C GLY A 620 7.82 16.29 8.99
N ALA A 621 7.11 15.16 8.97
CA ALA A 621 6.58 14.52 10.17
C ALA A 621 7.70 13.97 11.08
N LYS A 622 8.71 13.31 10.51
CA LYS A 622 9.88 12.79 11.22
C LYS A 622 10.68 13.91 11.92
N TYR A 623 10.74 15.09 11.31
CA TYR A 623 11.49 16.24 11.78
C TYR A 623 10.60 17.32 12.44
N ALA A 624 9.33 17.02 12.73
CA ALA A 624 8.38 17.99 13.28
C ALA A 624 8.82 18.64 14.61
N ASN A 625 9.73 17.98 15.34
CA ASN A 625 10.28 18.47 16.61
C ASN A 625 11.74 18.95 16.51
N SER A 626 12.35 18.98 15.33
CA SER A 626 13.71 19.53 15.16
C SER A 626 13.69 21.03 14.97
N GLU A 627 14.75 21.69 15.41
CA GLU A 627 15.06 23.04 14.93
C GLU A 627 15.37 22.96 13.43
N GLY A 628 14.77 23.84 12.63
CA GLY A 628 15.07 23.94 11.20
C GLY A 628 16.46 24.49 10.97
N SER A 629 16.98 24.28 9.78
CA SER A 629 18.26 24.83 9.34
C SER A 629 18.22 26.36 9.21
N PHE A 630 17.03 26.96 9.05
CA PHE A 630 16.85 28.41 9.02
C PHE A 630 15.81 28.86 10.05
N ASP A 631 16.06 30.00 10.70
CA ASP A 631 15.21 30.54 11.78
C ASP A 631 13.77 30.87 11.30
N ASP A 632 13.61 31.22 10.02
CA ASP A 632 12.34 31.61 9.41
C ASP A 632 11.64 30.48 8.63
N VAL A 633 12.21 29.28 8.64
CA VAL A 633 11.63 28.06 8.07
C VAL A 633 11.53 27.01 9.19
N THR A 634 10.52 27.17 10.05
CA THR A 634 10.24 26.22 11.13
C THR A 634 9.42 25.03 10.64
N ALA A 635 9.30 23.97 11.45
CA ALA A 635 8.52 22.76 11.13
C ALA A 635 7.04 23.01 10.77
N THR A 636 6.50 24.19 11.06
CA THR A 636 5.12 24.59 10.70
C THR A 636 5.03 25.35 9.37
N ASN A 637 6.16 25.67 8.74
CA ASN A 637 6.23 26.34 7.44
C ASN A 637 5.99 25.31 6.32
N GLU A 638 5.18 25.66 5.32
CA GLU A 638 4.84 24.78 4.19
C GLU A 638 6.07 24.34 3.36
N TYR A 639 7.15 25.13 3.38
CA TYR A 639 8.38 24.83 2.64
C TYR A 639 9.40 24.02 3.46
N PHE A 640 9.13 23.73 4.73
CA PHE A 640 10.10 23.13 5.65
C PHE A 640 10.75 21.85 5.09
N SER A 641 9.95 20.84 4.74
CA SER A 641 10.47 19.56 4.25
C SER A 641 11.30 19.70 2.98
N TYR A 642 10.90 20.61 2.09
CA TYR A 642 11.60 20.85 0.83
C TYR A 642 12.95 21.55 1.06
N VAL A 643 12.99 22.54 1.95
CA VAL A 643 14.21 23.28 2.30
C VAL A 643 15.20 22.38 3.04
N GLU A 644 14.76 21.64 4.06
CA GLU A 644 15.63 20.73 4.80
C GLU A 644 16.20 19.63 3.90
N GLU A 645 15.37 19.09 2.99
CA GLU A 645 15.83 18.09 2.04
C GLU A 645 16.79 18.67 1.00
N ALA A 646 16.54 19.88 0.50
CA ALA A 646 17.46 20.55 -0.43
C ALA A 646 18.84 20.71 0.21
N ILE A 647 18.92 21.11 1.49
CA ILE A 647 20.20 21.17 2.22
C ILE A 647 20.83 19.79 2.36
N ARG A 648 20.04 18.79 2.74
CA ARG A 648 20.54 17.42 2.93
C ARG A 648 21.10 16.82 1.63
N LYS A 649 20.51 17.15 0.49
CA LYS A 649 20.96 16.78 -0.85
C LYS A 649 22.14 17.61 -1.35
N GLY A 650 22.47 18.72 -0.67
CA GLY A 650 23.48 19.66 -1.12
C GLY A 650 23.02 20.53 -2.29
N PHE A 651 21.71 20.73 -2.45
CA PHE A 651 21.09 21.63 -3.42
C PHE A 651 20.82 23.03 -2.85
N LEU A 652 21.08 23.24 -1.56
CA LEU A 652 20.97 24.54 -0.93
C LEU A 652 21.99 24.63 0.21
N ASP A 653 22.78 25.70 0.21
CA ASP A 653 23.71 25.98 1.30
C ASP A 653 23.04 26.77 2.45
N GLN A 654 23.47 26.48 3.67
CA GLN A 654 23.07 27.21 4.88
C GLN A 654 24.10 28.31 5.20
N GLU A 655 24.21 29.31 4.33
CA GLU A 655 25.17 30.42 4.51
C GLU A 655 24.68 31.52 5.47
N ASP A 656 23.36 31.73 5.51
CA ASP A 656 22.69 32.76 6.31
C ASP A 656 21.81 32.13 7.42
N GLU A 657 21.49 32.92 8.46
CA GLU A 657 20.56 32.51 9.53
C GLU A 657 19.10 32.37 9.04
N ASN A 658 18.72 33.05 7.96
CA ASN A 658 17.35 33.10 7.43
C ASN A 658 17.32 32.81 5.92
N PHE A 659 16.39 31.97 5.48
CA PHE A 659 16.22 31.59 4.07
C PHE A 659 15.35 32.58 3.28
N LYS A 660 14.42 33.25 3.97
CA LYS A 660 13.45 34.21 3.44
C LYS A 660 12.53 33.60 2.39
N PRO A 661 11.73 32.57 2.74
CA PRO A 661 10.94 31.79 1.79
C PRO A 661 9.92 32.62 0.99
N ASN A 662 9.54 33.80 1.47
CA ASN A 662 8.54 34.68 0.83
C ASN A 662 9.16 35.81 -0.02
N GLU A 663 10.48 35.94 -0.09
CA GLU A 663 11.12 36.90 -0.99
C GLU A 663 11.07 36.41 -2.44
N LEU A 664 10.95 37.36 -3.38
CA LEU A 664 10.87 37.07 -4.81
C LEU A 664 12.23 36.67 -5.37
N VAL A 665 12.23 35.75 -6.33
CA VAL A 665 13.45 35.19 -6.91
C VAL A 665 13.85 35.93 -8.17
N THR A 666 15.12 36.31 -8.25
CA THR A 666 15.75 36.84 -9.47
C THR A 666 16.27 35.73 -10.39
N ARG A 667 16.46 36.07 -11.67
CA ARG A 667 17.04 35.14 -12.65
C ARG A 667 18.44 34.66 -12.26
N MET A 668 19.23 35.48 -11.59
CA MET A 668 20.55 35.08 -11.10
C MET A 668 20.47 34.06 -9.96
N GLU A 669 19.60 34.28 -8.98
CA GLU A 669 19.42 33.34 -7.86
C GLU A 669 18.96 31.97 -8.35
N LEU A 670 18.02 31.93 -9.31
CA LEU A 670 17.58 30.67 -9.91
C LEU A 670 18.71 29.97 -10.68
N ALA A 671 19.54 30.73 -11.42
CA ALA A 671 20.69 30.16 -12.13
C ALA A 671 21.71 29.54 -11.17
N GLN A 672 21.99 30.21 -10.05
CA GLN A 672 22.89 29.71 -9.01
C GLN A 672 22.36 28.42 -8.39
N LEU A 673 21.08 28.40 -8.00
CA LEU A 673 20.44 27.21 -7.46
C LEU A 673 20.56 26.00 -8.40
N LEU A 674 20.29 26.18 -9.69
CA LEU A 674 20.30 25.08 -10.66
C LEU A 674 21.72 24.56 -10.92
N VAL A 675 22.72 25.45 -10.99
CA VAL A 675 24.13 25.03 -11.14
C VAL A 675 24.62 24.29 -9.90
N HIS A 676 24.19 24.72 -8.72
CA HIS A 676 24.49 24.06 -7.47
C HIS A 676 23.83 22.68 -7.40
N ALA A 677 22.57 22.56 -7.82
CA ALA A 677 21.87 21.27 -7.92
C ALA A 677 22.45 20.32 -9.00
N LEU A 678 23.25 20.84 -9.94
CA LEU A 678 24.05 20.07 -10.89
C LEU A 678 25.47 19.79 -10.38
N GLU A 679 25.78 20.16 -9.14
CA GLU A 679 27.10 20.03 -8.50
C GLU A 679 28.26 20.74 -9.24
N TYR A 680 27.94 21.82 -9.97
CA TYR A 680 28.88 22.51 -10.85
C TYR A 680 29.50 23.79 -10.27
N ASP A 681 29.26 24.11 -8.98
CA ASP A 681 29.77 25.34 -8.34
C ASP A 681 31.28 25.50 -8.44
N GLN A 682 32.02 24.40 -8.26
CA GLN A 682 33.48 24.44 -8.32
C GLN A 682 33.96 24.89 -9.70
N ILE A 683 33.30 24.43 -10.76
CA ILE A 683 33.66 24.82 -12.12
C ILE A 683 33.18 26.26 -12.35
N ALA A 684 31.95 26.60 -11.95
CA ALA A 684 31.39 27.95 -12.05
C ALA A 684 32.29 29.03 -11.42
N GLY A 685 32.98 28.71 -10.32
CA GLY A 685 33.94 29.60 -9.67
C GLY A 685 35.16 29.98 -10.53
N TYR A 686 35.47 29.25 -11.60
CA TYR A 686 36.55 29.58 -12.55
C TYR A 686 36.04 30.46 -13.70
N ALA A 687 35.49 31.63 -13.36
CA ALA A 687 34.88 32.58 -14.28
C ALA A 687 35.64 32.83 -15.59
N ASP A 688 36.97 32.96 -15.51
CA ASP A 688 37.86 33.20 -16.66
C ASP A 688 37.80 32.10 -17.74
N MET A 689 37.34 30.90 -17.39
CA MET A 689 37.19 29.77 -18.33
C MET A 689 35.96 29.91 -19.21
N PHE A 690 34.97 30.70 -18.79
CA PHE A 690 33.67 30.78 -19.43
C PHE A 690 33.55 32.00 -20.33
N GLN A 691 32.86 31.81 -21.46
CA GLN A 691 32.47 32.88 -22.38
C GLN A 691 30.95 32.89 -22.46
N HIS A 692 30.31 34.04 -22.33
CA HIS A 692 28.86 34.15 -22.50
C HIS A 692 28.52 35.29 -23.48
N PRO A 693 27.34 35.25 -24.13
CA PRO A 693 26.95 36.28 -25.10
C PRO A 693 26.40 37.57 -24.45
N TYR A 694 26.22 37.60 -23.12
CA TYR A 694 25.48 38.66 -22.44
C TYR A 694 26.35 39.86 -22.04
N GLN A 695 25.87 41.08 -22.29
CA GLN A 695 26.57 42.35 -22.04
C GLN A 695 26.32 42.91 -20.63
N ASP A 696 25.24 42.49 -19.99
CA ASP A 696 24.79 42.95 -18.67
C ASP A 696 25.33 42.09 -17.52
N ILE A 697 26.08 41.03 -17.83
CA ILE A 697 26.86 40.25 -16.86
C ILE A 697 28.25 40.87 -16.77
N SER A 698 28.57 41.37 -15.58
CA SER A 698 29.77 42.18 -15.36
C SER A 698 30.66 41.70 -14.21
N SER A 699 30.15 40.84 -13.33
CA SER A 699 30.96 40.23 -12.27
C SER A 699 31.50 38.87 -12.69
N GLU A 700 32.75 38.59 -12.30
CA GLU A 700 33.39 37.29 -12.52
C GLU A 700 32.58 36.19 -11.81
N GLU A 701 32.11 36.45 -10.59
CA GLU A 701 31.30 35.51 -9.80
C GLU A 701 30.03 35.05 -10.51
N GLN A 702 29.36 35.91 -11.29
CA GLN A 702 28.16 35.56 -12.04
C GLN A 702 28.45 34.85 -13.38
N ALA A 703 29.61 35.13 -13.98
CA ALA A 703 29.91 34.73 -15.35
C ALA A 703 29.92 33.21 -15.54
N GLY A 704 30.44 32.45 -14.56
CA GLY A 704 30.45 31.00 -14.60
C GLY A 704 29.05 30.39 -14.55
N TYR A 705 28.25 30.77 -13.55
CA TYR A 705 26.87 30.29 -13.40
C TYR A 705 26.04 30.57 -14.66
N VAL A 706 26.08 31.81 -15.15
CA VAL A 706 25.32 32.21 -16.34
C VAL A 706 25.77 31.46 -17.60
N ALA A 707 27.08 31.24 -17.76
CA ALA A 707 27.59 30.50 -18.90
C ALA A 707 27.14 29.03 -18.87
N ILE A 708 27.15 28.39 -17.70
CA ILE A 708 26.71 27.00 -17.54
C ILE A 708 25.24 26.86 -17.94
N VAL A 709 24.33 27.61 -17.31
CA VAL A 709 22.88 27.52 -17.65
C VAL A 709 22.58 27.94 -19.09
N HIS A 710 23.41 28.79 -19.70
CA HIS A 710 23.30 29.14 -21.12
C HIS A 710 23.67 27.96 -22.03
N TYR A 711 24.86 27.37 -21.85
CA TYR A 711 25.34 26.31 -22.75
C TYR A 711 24.66 24.97 -22.54
N LEU A 712 24.16 24.73 -21.33
CA LEU A 712 23.27 23.60 -21.06
C LEU A 712 21.84 23.84 -21.59
N ASN A 713 21.53 25.03 -22.14
CA ASN A 713 20.19 25.40 -22.61
C ASN A 713 19.11 25.35 -21.51
N ILE A 714 19.47 25.63 -20.26
CA ILE A 714 18.55 25.70 -19.10
C ILE A 714 17.94 27.11 -18.97
N MET A 715 18.72 28.15 -19.26
CA MET A 715 18.29 29.55 -19.19
C MET A 715 18.86 30.37 -20.36
N SER A 716 18.75 29.85 -21.58
CA SER A 716 19.20 30.56 -22.78
C SER A 716 18.28 31.76 -23.10
N THR A 717 18.84 32.87 -23.57
CA THR A 717 18.06 33.99 -24.10
C THR A 717 18.48 34.27 -25.56
N THR A 718 17.53 34.74 -26.37
CA THR A 718 17.83 35.20 -27.74
C THR A 718 18.37 36.64 -27.78
N SER A 719 18.53 37.27 -26.61
CA SER A 719 19.03 38.63 -26.43
C SER A 719 20.52 38.60 -26.11
N ASP A 720 21.21 39.72 -26.29
CA ASP A 720 22.54 39.97 -25.74
C ASP A 720 22.50 40.41 -24.27
N GLU A 721 21.39 40.16 -23.57
CA GLU A 721 21.17 40.46 -22.15
C GLU A 721 20.62 39.22 -21.42
N PHE A 722 21.14 38.92 -20.23
CA PHE A 722 20.66 37.85 -19.36
C PHE A 722 19.59 38.32 -18.38
N LYS A 723 19.65 39.58 -17.95
CA LYS A 723 18.80 40.27 -16.97
C LYS A 723 18.88 39.65 -15.56
N PRO A 724 20.06 39.68 -14.90
CA PRO A 724 20.27 38.97 -13.63
C PRO A 724 19.30 39.36 -12.52
N GLU A 725 18.93 40.65 -12.43
CA GLU A 725 18.06 41.20 -11.39
C GLU A 725 16.56 41.11 -11.71
N GLN A 726 16.18 40.55 -12.86
CA GLN A 726 14.77 40.41 -13.22
C GLN A 726 14.13 39.30 -12.38
N GLU A 727 12.96 39.59 -11.79
CA GLU A 727 12.14 38.59 -11.11
C GLU A 727 11.62 37.52 -12.09
N VAL A 728 11.60 36.27 -11.64
CA VAL A 728 11.18 35.11 -12.43
C VAL A 728 9.68 34.86 -12.24
N THR A 729 8.92 34.84 -13.34
CA THR A 729 7.49 34.49 -13.28
C THR A 729 7.27 32.98 -13.20
N ARG A 730 6.08 32.53 -12.77
CA ARG A 730 5.70 31.11 -12.75
C ARG A 730 5.89 30.40 -14.11
N ALA A 731 5.49 31.05 -15.20
CA ALA A 731 5.70 30.52 -16.56
C ALA A 731 7.19 30.36 -16.88
N GLN A 732 7.99 31.38 -16.58
CA GLN A 732 9.44 31.32 -16.79
C GLN A 732 10.09 30.23 -15.94
N ALA A 733 9.72 30.14 -14.66
CA ALA A 733 10.23 29.11 -13.75
C ALA A 733 9.90 27.71 -14.25
N ALA A 734 8.64 27.45 -14.63
CA ALA A 734 8.22 26.17 -15.18
C ALA A 734 9.05 25.79 -16.41
N GLN A 735 9.23 26.72 -17.35
CA GLN A 735 10.04 26.48 -18.55
C GLN A 735 11.51 26.19 -18.23
N ILE A 736 12.07 26.87 -17.23
CA ILE A 736 13.46 26.68 -16.79
C ILE A 736 13.62 25.31 -16.11
N PHE A 737 12.73 24.94 -15.19
CA PHE A 737 12.76 23.62 -14.54
C PHE A 737 12.50 22.48 -15.54
N TYR A 738 11.64 22.70 -16.54
CA TYR A 738 11.47 21.77 -17.65
C TYR A 738 12.78 21.55 -18.41
N GLN A 739 13.52 22.62 -18.74
CA GLN A 739 14.82 22.49 -19.40
C GLN A 739 15.87 21.84 -18.49
N TYR A 740 15.87 22.16 -17.19
CA TYR A 740 16.73 21.48 -16.21
C TYR A 740 16.49 19.96 -16.20
N LEU A 741 15.23 19.52 -16.20
CA LEU A 741 14.88 18.10 -16.28
C LEU A 741 15.49 17.44 -17.53
N THR A 742 15.40 18.10 -18.69
CA THR A 742 15.95 17.54 -19.95
C THR A 742 17.47 17.39 -19.97
N VAL A 743 18.18 18.06 -19.05
CA VAL A 743 19.64 18.07 -19.04
C VAL A 743 20.20 17.23 -17.90
N ARG A 744 19.59 17.22 -16.70
CA ARG A 744 20.19 16.68 -15.47
C ARG A 744 20.78 15.26 -15.60
N GLY A 745 20.18 14.37 -16.40
CA GLY A 745 20.68 13.01 -16.60
C GLY A 745 21.82 12.88 -17.60
N SER A 746 22.09 13.92 -18.38
CA SER A 746 23.11 13.91 -19.44
C SER A 746 24.46 14.51 -19.02
N VAL A 747 24.55 15.03 -17.79
CA VAL A 747 25.69 15.80 -17.29
C VAL A 747 26.55 15.09 -16.24
N ASP A 748 26.13 13.89 -15.80
CA ASP A 748 26.85 13.05 -14.83
C ASP A 748 27.94 12.17 -15.45
#